data_AF-A0A9N9HX78-F1
#
_entry.id   AF-A0A9N9HX78-F1
#
_cell.length_a   1.000
_cell.length_b   1.000
_cell.length_c   1.000
_cell.angle_alpha   90.00
_cell.angle_beta   90.00
_cell.angle_gamma   90.00
#
_symmetry.space_group_name_H-M   'P 1'
#
loop_
_entity.id
_entity.type
_entity.pdbx_description
1 polymer ?
#
loop_
_entity_poly.entity_id
_entity_poly.type
_entity_poly.pdbx_seq_one_letter_code
_entity_poly.pdbx_strand_id
1 'polypeptide(L)'
;LMQYARRYRLRLLGGVAAPLDNPKDFKGRMYSFISLPDTTNLPVHLNGTWAQGSDRAMLLIEKNDIPDLDHLKLNWNRHILLNFLPKLHCKLLLEAFKLKINDTISKFWPFPSTSNPKYAVEYGFKVLKHMFQNENILINDGSIENNVNNRVEIFFKHLSIQRIEELRTLLLPKYFLGMVTSDDELKSLVRLFPIWEHYSNSDSGKLLKPASCGFLLHSGIRWYKTRTSISFICYSPYDTISTFVGLNVPYRDTNSYTFEDVEFPRECNESYVYFLFSVLVDNRVVQGLRDRRCFPNSYTKCLKNITDLFDPNNHVFRTVFGGNGNTDVFLHSGLLERAGILSSIGFNNTVNQSAFNKCADKIEELQNELEPPTDLIYRGFTLVDHLYKNINVFNLESIRRVPIFPIAKSLGKPHDLYYHHNQNFGCLKDVILPQYRDVAWSQMPLIAENVIPPPHVIQKHPSFGKPNVSTVVKHLRFLYHVLRINDEWKNSWAEIFKHNVFEVYKWLEEESLKEDIGLTIYIRSNDPLFLNFNMDQDPFNRDNWVTANDLVLNRELGEEKYVDPRLAKYPTMLKNAGVKEIKPPNFEIRISQHDQSNINRLRSFEFLLDQSSPLNDITFSVNGENIKTSRYMLASSSKFFHRKFTADPTSPITITVGDIQPNSMRILLRYLYSQDIDDAIQNKNSINIRNNRVVHDINRSSNLSLYKDLLKLADDYELDHLKEQMEFRISRLIKMSNATTMKTFAETLRAKQLKQYCDHYIRDNSGL
;
A
#
# COMPACT_ATOMS: atom_id res chain seq x y z
N LEU A 1 70.08 46.53 -20.82
CA LEU A 1 71.20 45.60 -20.50
C LEU A 1 72.48 45.91 -21.29
N MET A 2 72.50 45.86 -22.62
CA MET A 2 73.73 46.12 -23.40
C MET A 2 74.35 47.51 -23.17
N GLN A 3 73.53 48.56 -23.03
CA GLN A 3 74.02 49.91 -22.70
C GLN A 3 74.68 49.97 -21.31
N TYR A 4 74.12 49.29 -20.31
CA TYR A 4 74.70 49.17 -18.98
C TYR A 4 76.06 48.44 -19.03
N ALA A 5 76.12 47.29 -19.72
CA ALA A 5 77.34 46.53 -19.89
C ALA A 5 78.48 47.36 -20.54
N ARG A 6 78.16 48.13 -21.59
CA ARG A 6 79.11 49.05 -22.23
C ARG A 6 79.58 50.16 -21.30
N ARG A 7 78.65 50.81 -20.58
CA ARG A 7 78.96 51.90 -19.64
C ARG A 7 79.92 51.47 -18.53
N TYR A 8 79.76 50.26 -18.00
CA TYR A 8 80.58 49.71 -16.92
C TYR A 8 81.69 48.76 -17.40
N ARG A 9 81.95 48.72 -18.72
CA ARG A 9 82.96 47.85 -19.36
C ARG A 9 82.84 46.37 -18.99
N LEU A 10 81.63 45.91 -18.68
CA LEU A 10 81.34 44.51 -18.39
C LEU A 10 81.25 43.75 -19.72
N ARG A 11 82.01 42.65 -19.83
CA ARG A 11 81.90 41.70 -20.94
C ARG A 11 81.13 40.49 -20.47
N LEU A 12 80.24 39.92 -21.29
CA LEU A 12 79.54 38.68 -20.94
C LEU A 12 80.52 37.50 -20.97
N LEU A 13 81.11 37.18 -19.82
CA LEU A 13 81.97 36.00 -19.65
C LEU A 13 81.47 35.19 -18.47
N GLY A 14 81.61 33.87 -18.57
CA GLY A 14 81.27 32.96 -17.49
C GLY A 14 81.63 31.53 -17.85
N GLY A 15 81.57 30.67 -16.84
CA GLY A 15 81.93 29.27 -16.95
C GLY A 15 81.18 28.45 -15.89
N VAL A 16 80.95 27.19 -16.20
CA VAL A 16 80.40 26.22 -15.26
C VAL A 16 81.46 25.13 -15.09
N ALA A 17 81.82 24.83 -13.84
CA ALA A 17 82.84 23.83 -13.54
C ALA A 17 82.30 22.87 -12.48
N ALA A 18 82.60 21.58 -12.62
CA ALA A 18 82.15 20.56 -11.68
C ALA A 18 83.30 19.57 -11.40
N PRO A 19 83.48 19.11 -10.15
CA PRO A 19 84.43 18.06 -9.84
C PRO A 19 83.95 16.72 -10.42
N LEU A 20 84.84 15.98 -11.09
CA LEU A 20 84.50 14.68 -11.69
C LEU A 20 84.16 13.61 -10.63
N ASP A 21 84.87 13.64 -9.49
CA ASP A 21 84.67 12.70 -8.39
C ASP A 21 83.47 13.04 -7.48
N ASN A 22 82.83 14.19 -7.73
CA ASN A 22 81.69 14.79 -7.02
C ASN A 22 81.40 14.21 -5.61
N PRO A 23 82.13 14.66 -4.57
CA PRO A 23 81.94 14.15 -3.21
C PRO A 23 80.50 14.42 -2.74
N LYS A 24 79.95 13.49 -1.93
CA LYS A 24 78.52 13.49 -1.53
C LYS A 24 78.03 14.82 -0.90
N ASP A 25 78.94 15.63 -0.37
CA ASP A 25 78.66 16.92 0.27
C ASP A 25 79.10 18.15 -0.55
N PHE A 26 79.37 17.99 -1.84
CA PHE A 26 79.81 19.10 -2.68
C PHE A 26 78.73 20.19 -2.79
N LYS A 27 79.12 21.42 -2.44
CA LYS A 27 78.27 22.62 -2.59
C LYS A 27 78.95 23.61 -3.51
N GLY A 28 78.33 23.81 -4.67
CA GLY A 28 78.74 24.80 -5.65
C GLY A 28 78.78 26.22 -5.06
N ARG A 29 79.64 27.06 -5.62
CA ARG A 29 79.87 28.45 -5.22
C ARG A 29 79.86 29.34 -6.45
N MET A 30 79.56 30.62 -6.26
CA MET A 30 79.73 31.61 -7.32
C MET A 30 81.17 32.12 -7.34
N TYR A 31 81.69 32.40 -8.53
CA TYR A 31 83.04 32.92 -8.74
C TYR A 31 83.01 34.19 -9.59
N SER A 32 83.88 35.12 -9.23
CA SER A 32 84.25 36.32 -10.00
C SER A 32 85.78 36.41 -10.01
N PHE A 33 86.45 35.53 -10.75
CA PHE A 33 87.91 35.27 -10.64
C PHE A 33 88.36 34.67 -9.28
N ILE A 34 87.74 35.06 -8.17
CA ILE A 34 87.88 34.48 -6.82
C ILE A 34 86.50 33.97 -6.34
N SER A 35 86.47 33.01 -5.42
CA SER A 35 85.22 32.50 -4.83
C SER A 35 84.48 33.59 -4.04
N LEU A 36 83.19 33.72 -4.28
CA LEU A 36 82.28 34.56 -3.51
C LEU A 36 81.83 33.83 -2.22
N PRO A 37 81.40 34.56 -1.18
CA PRO A 37 81.09 33.97 0.13
C PRO A 37 79.88 33.02 0.11
N ASP A 38 78.92 33.24 -0.80
CA ASP A 38 77.67 32.47 -0.84
C ASP A 38 77.83 31.11 -1.54
N THR A 39 77.21 30.10 -0.94
CA THR A 39 77.03 28.78 -1.56
C THR A 39 75.74 28.75 -2.37
N THR A 40 75.79 28.14 -3.56
CA THR A 40 74.65 28.02 -4.47
C THR A 40 73.84 26.74 -4.25
N ASN A 41 74.38 25.79 -3.47
CA ASN A 41 73.85 24.44 -3.26
C ASN A 41 73.62 23.63 -4.56
N LEU A 42 74.14 24.09 -5.70
CA LEU A 42 74.18 23.35 -6.95
C LEU A 42 75.40 22.41 -6.99
N PRO A 43 75.36 21.32 -7.77
CA PRO A 43 76.51 20.41 -7.91
C PRO A 43 77.63 20.97 -8.83
N VAL A 44 77.60 22.28 -9.12
CA VAL A 44 78.55 22.96 -10.00
C VAL A 44 78.95 24.32 -9.44
N HIS A 45 80.19 24.74 -9.69
CA HIS A 45 80.61 26.12 -9.51
C HIS A 45 80.15 26.99 -10.70
N LEU A 46 79.71 28.21 -10.39
CA LEU A 46 79.20 29.17 -11.36
C LEU A 46 80.13 30.39 -11.42
N ASN A 47 80.91 30.53 -12.49
CA ASN A 47 81.75 31.70 -12.71
C ASN A 47 81.06 32.69 -13.64
N GLY A 48 81.10 33.97 -13.30
CA GLY A 48 80.49 35.02 -14.11
C GLY A 48 81.12 36.38 -13.88
N THR A 49 80.98 37.27 -14.86
CA THR A 49 81.30 38.70 -14.73
C THR A 49 80.19 39.44 -13.99
N TRP A 50 80.09 39.17 -12.69
CA TRP A 50 79.04 39.71 -11.84
C TRP A 50 79.23 41.22 -11.59
N ALA A 51 78.13 41.96 -11.49
CA ALA A 51 78.10 43.31 -10.98
C ALA A 51 78.01 43.27 -9.45
N GLN A 52 79.07 43.70 -8.76
CA GLN A 52 79.14 43.69 -7.29
C GLN A 52 78.26 44.80 -6.68
N GLY A 53 77.71 44.51 -5.50
CA GLY A 53 77.01 45.49 -4.65
C GLY A 53 77.96 46.57 -4.13
N SER A 54 77.38 47.67 -3.65
CA SER A 54 78.14 48.81 -3.10
C SER A 54 78.94 48.45 -1.84
N ASP A 55 78.48 47.45 -1.10
CA ASP A 55 79.08 46.84 0.09
C ASP A 55 80.08 45.72 -0.23
N ARG A 56 80.20 45.30 -1.50
CA ARG A 56 81.08 44.22 -2.00
C ARG A 56 80.96 42.86 -1.28
N ALA A 57 79.96 42.70 -0.41
CA ALA A 57 79.81 41.55 0.46
C ALA A 57 78.88 40.48 -0.14
N MET A 58 77.82 40.91 -0.86
CA MET A 58 76.85 39.99 -1.49
C MET A 58 76.49 40.39 -2.93
N LEU A 59 76.11 39.38 -3.72
CA LEU A 59 75.58 39.61 -5.07
C LEU A 59 74.09 39.95 -5.02
N LEU A 60 73.70 41.02 -5.71
CA LEU A 60 72.30 41.39 -5.90
C LEU A 60 71.67 40.44 -6.93
N ILE A 61 70.92 39.43 -6.44
CA ILE A 61 70.27 38.38 -7.25
C ILE A 61 68.75 38.33 -7.04
N GLU A 62 68.29 38.57 -5.81
CA GLU A 62 66.87 38.60 -5.43
C GLU A 62 66.42 40.03 -5.06
N LYS A 63 65.13 40.33 -5.22
CA LYS A 63 64.56 41.65 -4.93
C LYS A 63 64.49 41.86 -3.40
N ASN A 64 65.25 42.82 -2.91
CA ASN A 64 64.88 43.62 -1.75
C ASN A 64 64.45 45.01 -2.28
N ASP A 65 63.77 45.84 -1.50
CA ASP A 65 63.45 47.22 -1.95
C ASP A 65 64.77 47.99 -2.16
N ILE A 66 65.17 48.20 -3.42
CA ILE A 66 66.48 48.76 -3.77
C ILE A 66 66.31 49.94 -4.77
N PRO A 67 67.07 51.05 -4.64
CA PRO A 67 67.06 52.17 -5.59
C PRO A 67 67.42 51.83 -7.05
N ASP A 68 67.01 52.71 -7.98
CA ASP A 68 67.07 52.53 -9.45
C ASP A 68 68.43 52.08 -10.04
N LEU A 69 69.56 52.52 -9.48
CA LEU A 69 70.89 52.16 -9.98
C LEU A 69 71.22 50.67 -9.77
N ASP A 70 70.68 50.09 -8.71
CA ASP A 70 70.91 48.69 -8.34
C ASP A 70 69.92 47.75 -9.03
N HIS A 71 68.80 48.26 -9.58
CA HIS A 71 67.95 47.50 -10.50
C HIS A 71 68.68 47.10 -11.78
N LEU A 72 69.55 47.94 -12.33
CA LEU A 72 70.35 47.60 -13.51
C LEU A 72 71.42 46.53 -13.21
N LYS A 73 72.05 46.59 -12.02
CA LYS A 73 72.98 45.56 -11.52
C LYS A 73 72.28 44.22 -11.33
N LEU A 74 71.12 44.24 -10.66
CA LEU A 74 70.26 43.07 -10.46
C LEU A 74 69.88 42.42 -11.80
N ASN A 75 69.42 43.22 -12.77
CA ASN A 75 69.08 42.73 -14.10
C ASN A 75 70.28 42.10 -14.83
N TRP A 76 71.48 42.68 -14.69
CA TRP A 76 72.71 42.13 -15.28
C TRP A 76 73.08 40.79 -14.64
N ASN A 77 73.11 40.72 -13.31
CA ASN A 77 73.41 39.49 -12.58
C ASN A 77 72.38 38.39 -12.89
N ARG A 78 71.09 38.71 -12.87
CA ARG A 78 70.02 37.77 -13.27
C ARG A 78 70.15 37.34 -14.72
N HIS A 79 70.58 38.22 -15.63
CA HIS A 79 70.81 37.84 -17.03
C HIS A 79 71.95 36.82 -17.18
N ILE A 80 73.08 37.05 -16.50
CA ILE A 80 74.19 36.07 -16.49
C ILE A 80 73.71 34.75 -15.90
N LEU A 81 73.11 34.82 -14.71
CA LEU A 81 72.70 33.64 -13.95
C LEU A 81 71.63 32.83 -14.67
N LEU A 82 70.57 33.44 -15.18
CA LEU A 82 69.37 32.73 -15.62
C LEU A 82 69.22 32.59 -17.14
N ASN A 83 70.00 33.33 -17.94
CA ASN A 83 69.92 33.26 -19.42
C ASN A 83 71.22 32.81 -20.08
N PHE A 84 72.38 33.06 -19.46
CA PHE A 84 73.69 32.71 -20.03
C PHE A 84 74.27 31.41 -19.45
N LEU A 85 74.48 31.35 -18.13
CA LEU A 85 75.06 30.18 -17.46
C LEU A 85 74.27 28.87 -17.62
N PRO A 86 72.92 28.85 -17.70
CA PRO A 86 72.19 27.60 -17.88
C PRO A 86 72.54 26.88 -19.18
N LYS A 87 72.87 27.64 -20.25
CA LYS A 87 73.33 27.08 -21.54
C LYS A 87 74.68 26.37 -21.38
N LEU A 88 75.58 26.94 -20.59
CA LEU A 88 76.89 26.35 -20.31
C LEU A 88 76.75 25.10 -19.43
N HIS A 89 75.82 25.09 -18.47
CA HIS A 89 75.54 23.91 -17.67
C HIS A 89 74.95 22.77 -18.51
N CYS A 90 74.07 23.09 -19.47
CA CYS A 90 73.61 22.09 -20.47
C CYS A 90 74.80 21.51 -21.23
N LYS A 91 75.75 22.35 -21.66
CA LYS A 91 76.98 21.90 -22.35
C LYS A 91 77.86 21.03 -21.44
N LEU A 92 77.95 21.32 -20.14
CA LEU A 92 78.66 20.48 -19.19
C LEU A 92 78.01 19.10 -19.08
N LEU A 93 76.68 19.04 -18.90
CA LEU A 93 75.94 17.77 -18.85
C LEU A 93 76.14 16.94 -20.13
N LEU A 94 76.17 17.61 -21.28
CA LEU A 94 76.46 16.99 -22.57
C LEU A 94 77.85 16.37 -22.68
N GLU A 95 78.89 17.13 -22.34
CA GLU A 95 80.26 16.64 -22.41
C GLU A 95 80.48 15.52 -21.37
N ALA A 96 79.89 15.64 -20.18
CA ALA A 96 79.93 14.58 -19.18
C ALA A 96 79.24 13.28 -19.66
N PHE A 97 78.13 13.40 -20.40
CA PHE A 97 77.45 12.26 -21.01
C PHE A 97 78.31 11.59 -22.08
N LYS A 98 78.97 12.37 -22.96
CA LYS A 98 79.92 11.84 -23.97
C LYS A 98 81.11 11.12 -23.35
N LEU A 99 81.59 11.61 -22.21
CA LEU A 99 82.68 11.00 -21.44
C LEU A 99 82.25 9.74 -20.67
N LYS A 100 80.99 9.30 -20.78
CA LYS A 100 80.42 8.12 -20.11
C LYS A 100 80.65 8.12 -18.59
N ILE A 101 80.57 9.28 -17.95
CA ILE A 101 80.67 9.36 -16.49
C ILE A 101 79.43 8.66 -15.90
N ASN A 102 79.63 7.67 -15.04
CA ASN A 102 78.52 6.97 -14.38
C ASN A 102 77.64 7.96 -13.62
N ASP A 103 76.32 7.80 -13.74
CA ASP A 103 75.30 8.64 -13.12
C ASP A 103 75.44 10.15 -13.41
N THR A 104 75.99 10.52 -14.58
CA THR A 104 76.22 11.92 -15.01
C THR A 104 75.05 12.85 -14.67
N ILE A 105 73.83 12.45 -15.08
CA ILE A 105 72.62 13.27 -14.96
C ILE A 105 72.23 13.45 -13.48
N SER A 106 72.35 12.40 -12.68
CA SER A 106 72.03 12.44 -11.25
C SER A 106 73.11 13.18 -10.44
N LYS A 107 74.38 13.11 -10.85
CA LYS A 107 75.52 13.79 -10.21
C LYS A 107 75.49 15.29 -10.43
N PHE A 108 75.22 15.74 -11.66
CA PHE A 108 75.23 17.16 -12.03
C PHE A 108 73.80 17.72 -12.18
N TRP A 109 72.85 17.19 -11.39
CA TRP A 109 71.45 17.59 -11.39
C TRP A 109 71.30 19.11 -11.17
N PRO A 110 70.61 19.86 -12.04
CA PRO A 110 70.65 21.32 -12.02
C PRO A 110 69.73 21.95 -10.95
N PHE A 111 69.30 21.17 -9.95
CA PHE A 111 68.51 21.65 -8.82
C PHE A 111 69.26 21.43 -7.49
N PRO A 112 69.11 22.37 -6.54
CA PRO A 112 69.75 22.27 -5.23
C PRO A 112 69.22 21.08 -4.41
N SER A 113 70.09 20.45 -3.62
CA SER A 113 69.74 19.26 -2.81
C SER A 113 69.14 19.59 -1.44
N THR A 114 69.50 20.71 -0.81
CA THR A 114 68.94 21.18 0.48
C THR A 114 69.00 22.71 0.58
N SER A 115 67.94 23.35 1.12
CA SER A 115 67.72 24.81 1.22
C SER A 115 67.84 25.57 -0.11
N ASN A 116 66.70 25.99 -0.65
CA ASN A 116 66.56 26.36 -2.05
C ASN A 116 66.43 27.89 -2.20
N PRO A 117 67.51 28.64 -2.45
CA PRO A 117 67.36 30.02 -2.87
C PRO A 117 66.54 30.05 -4.17
N LYS A 118 65.62 31.00 -4.30
CA LYS A 118 64.59 30.99 -5.35
C LYS A 118 65.24 31.02 -6.74
N TYR A 119 66.33 31.76 -6.87
CA TYR A 119 67.10 31.83 -8.12
C TYR A 119 67.70 30.49 -8.56
N ALA A 120 68.04 29.58 -7.65
CA ALA A 120 68.69 28.31 -8.00
C ALA A 120 67.69 27.30 -8.57
N VAL A 121 66.44 27.34 -8.12
CA VAL A 121 65.35 26.56 -8.71
C VAL A 121 64.98 27.11 -10.09
N GLU A 122 64.88 28.44 -10.24
CA GLU A 122 64.67 29.09 -11.54
C GLU A 122 65.81 28.76 -12.52
N TYR A 123 67.06 28.77 -12.05
CA TYR A 123 68.23 28.32 -12.79
C TYR A 123 68.07 26.89 -13.30
N GLY A 124 67.66 25.95 -12.44
CA GLY A 124 67.43 24.55 -12.80
C GLY A 124 66.41 24.38 -13.92
N PHE A 125 65.27 25.07 -13.85
CA PHE A 125 64.28 25.03 -14.93
C PHE A 125 64.80 25.64 -16.24
N LYS A 126 65.63 26.69 -16.20
CA LYS A 126 66.27 27.25 -17.40
C LYS A 126 67.29 26.28 -18.01
N VAL A 127 68.00 25.50 -17.19
CA VAL A 127 68.86 24.41 -17.67
C VAL A 127 68.02 23.36 -18.38
N LEU A 128 66.96 22.83 -17.73
CA LEU A 128 66.09 21.83 -18.37
C LEU A 128 65.47 22.37 -19.67
N LYS A 129 65.01 23.62 -19.69
CA LYS A 129 64.46 24.27 -20.90
C LYS A 129 65.44 24.26 -22.06
N HIS A 130 66.68 24.70 -21.84
CA HIS A 130 67.70 24.68 -22.89
C HIS A 130 68.11 23.26 -23.28
N MET A 131 68.14 22.34 -22.33
CA MET A 131 68.48 20.94 -22.60
C MET A 131 67.46 20.27 -23.53
N PHE A 132 66.16 20.47 -23.29
CA PHE A 132 65.10 19.88 -24.11
C PHE A 132 64.76 20.68 -25.38
N GLN A 133 65.20 21.93 -25.51
CA GLN A 133 65.10 22.72 -26.75
C GLN A 133 66.17 22.34 -27.78
N ASN A 134 67.35 21.88 -27.36
CA ASN A 134 68.43 21.50 -28.29
C ASN A 134 68.22 20.07 -28.81
N GLU A 135 68.07 19.92 -30.13
CA GLU A 135 67.74 18.65 -30.79
C GLU A 135 68.88 17.61 -30.75
N ASN A 136 70.12 18.05 -30.52
CA ASN A 136 71.32 17.21 -30.62
C ASN A 136 71.72 16.51 -29.30
N ILE A 137 70.92 16.62 -28.24
CA ILE A 137 71.39 16.38 -26.85
C ILE A 137 71.27 14.92 -26.35
N LEU A 138 70.39 14.11 -26.92
CA LEU A 138 70.06 12.76 -26.41
C LEU A 138 70.05 11.66 -27.48
N ILE A 139 70.67 11.91 -28.64
CA ILE A 139 70.72 10.93 -29.74
C ILE A 139 71.89 9.98 -29.47
N ASN A 140 71.60 8.83 -28.88
CA ASN A 140 72.48 7.66 -28.93
C ASN A 140 71.71 6.36 -28.73
N ASP A 141 70.51 6.29 -29.29
CA ASP A 141 69.88 5.02 -29.58
C ASP A 141 69.12 5.16 -30.90
N GLY A 142 69.38 4.29 -31.87
CA GLY A 142 68.98 4.41 -33.28
C GLY A 142 67.47 4.29 -33.55
N SER A 143 66.63 4.91 -32.73
CA SER A 143 65.17 4.91 -32.85
C SER A 143 64.65 6.18 -33.55
N ILE A 144 63.66 5.95 -34.41
CA ILE A 144 63.10 6.87 -35.38
C ILE A 144 62.08 7.79 -34.67
N GLU A 145 62.20 9.11 -34.91
CA GLU A 145 61.45 10.27 -34.39
C GLU A 145 62.09 11.04 -33.20
N ASN A 146 62.75 12.16 -33.54
CA ASN A 146 63.36 13.12 -32.61
C ASN A 146 62.33 14.11 -32.03
N ASN A 147 61.34 13.62 -31.28
CA ASN A 147 60.39 14.48 -30.56
C ASN A 147 60.86 14.75 -29.12
N VAL A 148 60.49 15.90 -28.55
CA VAL A 148 60.77 16.30 -27.15
C VAL A 148 60.33 15.23 -26.14
N ASN A 149 59.21 14.53 -26.40
CA ASN A 149 58.70 13.46 -25.54
C ASN A 149 59.73 12.33 -25.33
N ASN A 150 60.33 11.84 -26.41
CA ASN A 150 61.32 10.77 -26.36
C ASN A 150 62.57 11.22 -25.60
N ARG A 151 63.01 12.47 -25.82
CA ARG A 151 64.14 13.06 -25.10
C ARG A 151 63.90 13.14 -23.60
N VAL A 152 62.71 13.59 -23.19
CA VAL A 152 62.31 13.63 -21.76
C VAL A 152 62.32 12.22 -21.17
N GLU A 153 61.69 11.24 -21.83
CA GLU A 153 61.60 9.88 -21.32
C GLU A 153 62.99 9.24 -21.13
N ILE A 154 63.87 9.34 -22.13
CA ILE A 154 65.24 8.82 -22.06
C ILE A 154 66.01 9.49 -20.92
N PHE A 155 65.88 10.81 -20.79
CA PHE A 155 66.59 11.56 -19.75
C PHE A 155 66.16 11.14 -18.34
N PHE A 156 64.85 11.00 -18.10
CA PHE A 156 64.33 10.60 -16.79
C PHE A 156 64.62 9.12 -16.44
N LYS A 157 64.81 8.24 -17.43
CA LYS A 157 65.29 6.85 -17.20
C LYS A 157 66.68 6.79 -16.54
N HIS A 158 67.51 7.81 -16.74
CA HIS A 158 68.86 7.90 -16.18
C HIS A 158 68.91 8.68 -14.84
N LEU A 159 67.76 9.14 -14.35
CA LEU A 159 67.64 9.89 -13.11
C LEU A 159 67.28 8.95 -11.95
N SER A 160 67.91 9.11 -10.79
CA SER A 160 67.55 8.31 -9.61
C SER A 160 66.15 8.66 -9.08
N ILE A 161 65.48 7.70 -8.46
CA ILE A 161 64.13 7.87 -7.86
C ILE A 161 64.13 9.05 -6.87
N GLN A 162 65.18 9.18 -6.05
CA GLN A 162 65.34 10.28 -5.10
C GLN A 162 65.29 11.65 -5.80
N ARG A 163 65.98 11.83 -6.93
CA ARG A 163 66.00 13.11 -7.66
C ARG A 163 64.65 13.41 -8.31
N ILE A 164 63.91 12.37 -8.73
CA ILE A 164 62.54 12.51 -9.23
C ILE A 164 61.61 13.02 -8.12
N GLU A 165 61.72 12.45 -6.91
CA GLU A 165 60.95 12.89 -5.74
C GLU A 165 61.32 14.30 -5.29
N GLU A 166 62.60 14.66 -5.29
CA GLU A 166 63.07 16.03 -5.02
C GLU A 166 62.50 17.03 -6.05
N LEU A 167 62.50 16.70 -7.34
CA LEU A 167 61.89 17.56 -8.37
C LEU A 167 60.38 17.71 -8.17
N ARG A 168 59.69 16.60 -7.86
CA ARG A 168 58.25 16.62 -7.59
C ARG A 168 57.93 17.49 -6.38
N THR A 169 58.64 17.32 -5.27
CA THR A 169 58.44 18.13 -4.05
C THR A 169 58.75 19.60 -4.27
N LEU A 170 59.72 19.95 -5.14
CA LEU A 170 59.99 21.34 -5.54
C LEU A 170 58.82 22.00 -6.30
N LEU A 171 58.03 21.21 -7.03
CA LEU A 171 56.89 21.68 -7.83
C LEU A 171 55.58 21.82 -7.03
N LEU A 172 55.51 21.26 -5.81
CA LEU A 172 54.32 21.32 -4.96
C LEU A 172 54.08 22.71 -4.32
N PRO A 173 55.10 23.45 -3.82
CA PRO A 173 54.90 24.81 -3.30
C PRO A 173 54.35 25.79 -4.34
N LYS A 174 53.34 26.58 -3.94
CA LYS A 174 52.66 27.59 -4.80
C LYS A 174 53.62 28.58 -5.48
N TYR A 175 54.75 28.90 -4.85
CA TYR A 175 55.69 29.90 -5.36
C TYR A 175 56.37 29.47 -6.67
N PHE A 176 56.97 28.27 -6.72
CA PHE A 176 57.67 27.79 -7.91
C PHE A 176 56.68 27.35 -9.00
N LEU A 177 55.50 26.87 -8.60
CA LEU A 177 54.40 26.63 -9.52
C LEU A 177 54.00 27.91 -10.26
N GLY A 178 53.83 29.04 -9.57
CA GLY A 178 53.46 30.31 -10.21
C GLY A 178 54.44 30.76 -11.31
N MET A 179 55.74 30.51 -11.11
CA MET A 179 56.76 30.75 -12.13
C MET A 179 56.61 29.82 -13.33
N VAL A 180 56.42 28.51 -13.10
CA VAL A 180 56.22 27.52 -14.17
C VAL A 180 54.94 27.80 -14.95
N THR A 181 53.85 28.16 -14.28
CA THR A 181 52.55 28.40 -14.92
C THR A 181 52.50 29.73 -15.68
N SER A 182 53.43 30.66 -15.43
CA SER A 182 53.51 31.94 -16.14
C SER A 182 54.29 31.87 -17.46
N ASP A 183 55.11 30.83 -17.67
CA ASP A 183 55.88 30.59 -18.91
C ASP A 183 55.28 29.37 -19.63
N ASP A 184 54.56 29.59 -20.73
CA ASP A 184 53.82 28.53 -21.44
C ASP A 184 54.72 27.42 -22.00
N GLU A 185 55.97 27.74 -22.34
CA GLU A 185 56.95 26.74 -22.79
C GLU A 185 57.40 25.86 -21.61
N LEU A 186 57.69 26.46 -20.45
CA LEU A 186 58.03 25.71 -19.23
C LEU A 186 56.85 24.87 -18.74
N LYS A 187 55.63 25.43 -18.76
CA LYS A 187 54.40 24.72 -18.43
C LYS A 187 54.22 23.48 -19.31
N SER A 188 54.37 23.64 -20.64
CA SER A 188 54.26 22.54 -21.60
C SER A 188 55.33 21.47 -21.35
N LEU A 189 56.56 21.88 -21.03
CA LEU A 189 57.66 20.97 -20.73
C LEU A 189 57.44 20.19 -19.42
N VAL A 190 57.02 20.85 -18.34
CA VAL A 190 56.75 20.19 -17.04
C VAL A 190 55.61 19.19 -17.13
N ARG A 191 54.61 19.44 -18.00
CA ARG A 191 53.55 18.46 -18.28
C ARG A 191 54.08 17.15 -18.87
N LEU A 192 55.23 17.17 -19.55
CA LEU A 192 55.86 15.99 -20.16
C LEU A 192 56.72 15.18 -19.17
N PHE A 193 57.03 15.72 -17.99
CA PHE A 193 57.92 15.04 -17.04
C PHE A 193 57.25 13.82 -16.39
N PRO A 194 57.85 12.61 -16.46
CA PRO A 194 57.31 11.39 -15.87
C PRO A 194 57.57 11.34 -14.36
N ILE A 195 57.06 12.32 -13.62
CA ILE A 195 57.27 12.50 -12.17
C ILE A 195 55.97 12.44 -11.38
N TRP A 196 54.83 12.39 -12.05
CA TRP A 196 53.51 12.42 -11.42
C TRP A 196 53.04 11.00 -11.15
N GLU A 197 52.40 10.80 -10.01
CA GLU A 197 51.85 9.48 -9.65
C GLU A 197 50.53 9.26 -10.38
N HIS A 198 50.39 8.13 -11.06
CA HIS A 198 49.14 7.71 -11.67
C HIS A 198 48.65 6.41 -11.05
N TYR A 199 47.32 6.25 -11.02
CA TYR A 199 46.70 4.98 -10.68
C TYR A 199 47.08 3.90 -11.69
N SER A 200 47.32 2.69 -11.19
CA SER A 200 47.66 1.51 -11.98
C SER A 200 46.69 0.38 -11.66
N ASN A 201 46.41 -0.45 -12.66
CA ASN A 201 45.65 -1.68 -12.50
C ASN A 201 46.48 -2.82 -11.85
N SER A 202 47.79 -2.63 -11.65
CA SER A 202 48.68 -3.60 -11.00
C SER A 202 48.76 -3.37 -9.48
N ASP A 203 48.83 -4.45 -8.70
CA ASP A 203 48.96 -4.39 -7.22
C ASP A 203 50.27 -3.72 -6.74
N SER A 204 51.24 -3.52 -7.64
CA SER A 204 52.59 -3.03 -7.38
C SER A 204 52.71 -1.50 -7.21
N GLY A 205 51.65 -0.81 -6.82
CA GLY A 205 51.73 0.61 -6.49
C GLY A 205 51.80 1.56 -7.70
N LYS A 206 51.74 2.85 -7.37
CA LYS A 206 51.58 3.98 -8.28
C LYS A 206 52.66 4.03 -9.36
N LEU A 207 52.27 4.30 -10.60
CA LEU A 207 53.19 4.40 -11.74
C LEU A 207 53.51 5.87 -12.03
N LEU A 208 54.79 6.20 -12.18
CA LEU A 208 55.21 7.56 -12.54
C LEU A 208 55.00 7.80 -14.04
N LYS A 209 54.17 8.78 -14.39
CA LYS A 209 53.88 9.16 -15.77
C LYS A 209 53.81 10.68 -15.95
N PRO A 210 53.86 11.17 -17.21
CA PRO A 210 53.63 12.58 -17.52
C PRO A 210 52.22 13.05 -17.19
N ALA A 211 52.08 14.28 -16.71
CA ALA A 211 50.78 14.91 -16.50
C ALA A 211 50.01 15.15 -17.82
N SER A 212 50.71 15.18 -18.96
CA SER A 212 50.12 15.32 -20.30
C SER A 212 49.29 14.13 -20.74
N CYS A 213 49.52 12.93 -20.19
CA CYS A 213 48.81 11.72 -20.60
C CYS A 213 47.68 11.31 -19.65
N GLY A 214 47.44 12.09 -18.58
CA GLY A 214 46.49 11.73 -17.54
C GLY A 214 45.36 12.72 -17.35
N PHE A 215 44.27 12.23 -16.76
CA PHE A 215 43.12 13.05 -16.36
C PHE A 215 43.02 13.17 -14.85
N LEU A 216 42.39 14.26 -14.41
CA LEU A 216 41.95 14.42 -13.02
C LEU A 216 40.52 13.92 -12.87
N LEU A 217 40.26 13.17 -11.79
CA LEU A 217 38.89 12.92 -11.33
C LEU A 217 38.42 14.08 -10.46
N HIS A 218 37.11 14.33 -10.40
CA HIS A 218 36.58 15.34 -9.48
C HIS A 218 36.76 14.93 -8.01
N SER A 219 36.88 15.92 -7.13
CA SER A 219 37.01 15.70 -5.68
C SER A 219 35.84 14.87 -5.16
N GLY A 220 36.15 13.74 -4.52
CA GLY A 220 35.16 12.82 -3.94
C GLY A 220 34.91 11.57 -4.78
N ILE A 221 35.24 11.58 -6.08
CA ILE A 221 35.16 10.38 -6.93
C ILE A 221 36.34 9.46 -6.63
N ARG A 222 36.06 8.19 -6.38
CA ARG A 222 37.08 7.17 -6.12
C ARG A 222 37.47 6.49 -7.42
N TRP A 223 38.78 6.38 -7.64
CA TRP A 223 39.30 5.66 -8.80
C TRP A 223 39.04 4.15 -8.66
N TYR A 224 38.75 3.49 -9.78
CA TYR A 224 38.59 2.05 -9.92
C TYR A 224 39.25 1.57 -11.22
N LYS A 225 39.44 0.26 -11.35
CA LYS A 225 40.05 -0.38 -12.52
C LYS A 225 39.42 0.10 -13.84
N THR A 226 40.27 0.43 -14.80
CA THR A 226 39.86 0.99 -16.10
C THR A 226 40.20 0.03 -17.26
N ARG A 227 39.38 0.06 -18.33
CA ARG A 227 39.48 -0.77 -19.54
C ARG A 227 40.60 -0.34 -20.48
N THR A 228 40.83 0.96 -20.53
CA THR A 228 41.71 1.63 -21.49
C THR A 228 43.09 1.89 -20.90
N SER A 229 44.07 2.19 -21.75
CA SER A 229 45.38 2.73 -21.35
C SER A 229 45.33 4.18 -20.82
N ILE A 230 44.13 4.77 -20.67
CA ILE A 230 43.93 6.09 -20.09
C ILE A 230 44.43 6.07 -18.65
N SER A 231 45.30 7.02 -18.32
CA SER A 231 45.84 7.12 -16.97
C SER A 231 45.13 8.21 -16.18
N PHE A 232 44.99 7.97 -14.87
CA PHE A 232 44.40 8.94 -13.95
C PHE A 232 45.44 9.34 -12.93
N ILE A 233 45.58 10.63 -12.68
CA ILE A 233 46.58 11.17 -11.78
C ILE A 233 46.11 11.01 -10.33
N CYS A 234 46.98 10.48 -9.48
CA CYS A 234 46.80 10.42 -8.04
C CYS A 234 47.15 11.79 -7.44
N TYR A 235 46.21 12.43 -6.76
CA TYR A 235 46.43 13.76 -6.19
C TYR A 235 45.73 13.93 -4.83
N SER A 236 46.34 14.71 -3.94
CA SER A 236 45.70 15.23 -2.72
C SER A 236 44.84 16.45 -3.10
N PRO A 237 43.53 16.46 -2.81
CA PRO A 237 42.65 17.60 -3.06
C PRO A 237 43.07 18.88 -2.33
N TYR A 238 43.81 18.77 -1.23
CA TYR A 238 44.19 19.91 -0.40
C TYR A 238 45.53 20.51 -0.82
N ASP A 239 46.50 19.67 -1.20
CA ASP A 239 47.89 20.12 -1.39
C ASP A 239 48.25 20.28 -2.86
N THR A 240 47.79 19.35 -3.71
CA THR A 240 48.36 19.17 -5.05
C THR A 240 47.40 19.57 -6.18
N ILE A 241 46.12 19.82 -5.88
CA ILE A 241 45.13 20.16 -6.93
C ILE A 241 45.49 21.47 -7.66
N SER A 242 45.99 22.47 -6.93
CA SER A 242 46.37 23.76 -7.52
C SER A 242 47.51 23.62 -8.53
N THR A 243 48.41 22.65 -8.31
CA THR A 243 49.48 22.26 -9.23
C THR A 243 48.93 21.76 -10.55
N PHE A 244 48.02 20.78 -10.52
CA PHE A 244 47.48 20.21 -11.75
C PHE A 244 46.55 21.16 -12.50
N VAL A 245 45.78 21.99 -11.79
CA VAL A 245 44.98 23.06 -12.41
C VAL A 245 45.90 24.08 -13.09
N GLY A 246 46.98 24.52 -12.44
CA GLY A 246 47.97 25.43 -13.04
C GLY A 246 48.69 24.85 -14.26
N LEU A 247 48.86 23.51 -14.30
CA LEU A 247 49.41 22.77 -15.43
C LEU A 247 48.38 22.49 -16.53
N ASN A 248 47.15 23.02 -16.45
CA ASN A 248 46.07 22.78 -17.42
C ASN A 248 45.80 21.29 -17.67
N VAL A 249 45.83 20.48 -16.62
CA VAL A 249 45.43 19.06 -16.72
C VAL A 249 43.91 18.98 -16.82
N PRO A 250 43.36 18.28 -17.83
CA PRO A 250 41.92 18.18 -18.01
C PRO A 250 41.26 17.32 -16.92
N TYR A 251 40.05 17.70 -16.52
CA TYR A 251 39.17 16.85 -15.73
C TYR A 251 38.44 15.87 -16.64
N ARG A 252 38.27 14.62 -16.17
CA ARG A 252 37.34 13.67 -16.76
C ARG A 252 36.01 13.78 -16.02
N ASP A 253 34.93 13.96 -16.77
CA ASP A 253 33.60 14.01 -16.17
C ASP A 253 33.20 12.64 -15.62
N THR A 254 32.41 12.64 -14.54
CA THR A 254 32.03 11.42 -13.83
C THR A 254 31.26 10.42 -14.70
N ASN A 255 30.47 10.90 -15.67
CA ASN A 255 29.65 10.05 -16.53
C ASN A 255 30.50 9.28 -17.54
N SER A 256 31.35 9.99 -18.30
CA SER A 256 32.29 9.37 -19.24
C SER A 256 33.26 8.45 -18.51
N TYR A 257 33.78 8.88 -17.35
CA TYR A 257 34.62 8.02 -16.52
C TYR A 257 33.93 6.69 -16.17
N THR A 258 32.68 6.75 -15.72
CA THR A 258 31.94 5.57 -15.27
C THR A 258 31.59 4.60 -16.40
N PHE A 259 31.19 5.10 -17.58
CA PHE A 259 30.67 4.24 -18.64
C PHE A 259 31.64 3.93 -19.78
N GLU A 260 32.58 4.84 -20.07
CA GLU A 260 33.58 4.68 -21.13
C GLU A 260 34.86 4.05 -20.58
N ASP A 261 35.34 4.53 -19.42
CA ASP A 261 36.69 4.19 -18.94
C ASP A 261 36.70 3.02 -17.95
N VAL A 262 35.72 2.93 -17.04
CA VAL A 262 35.70 1.92 -15.96
C VAL A 262 35.40 0.50 -16.47
N GLU A 263 36.17 -0.46 -15.99
CA GLU A 263 35.92 -1.89 -16.19
C GLU A 263 35.00 -2.42 -15.08
N PHE A 264 33.69 -2.46 -15.34
CA PHE A 264 32.75 -3.11 -14.44
C PHE A 264 33.17 -4.57 -14.16
N PRO A 265 33.36 -4.95 -12.89
CA PRO A 265 33.85 -6.27 -12.56
C PRO A 265 32.75 -7.32 -12.72
N ARG A 266 33.15 -8.59 -12.80
CA ARG A 266 32.21 -9.73 -12.75
C ARG A 266 31.80 -10.06 -11.30
N GLU A 267 32.73 -9.86 -10.37
CA GLU A 267 32.55 -10.07 -8.93
C GLU A 267 32.84 -8.80 -8.15
N CYS A 268 32.06 -8.53 -7.11
CA CYS A 268 32.23 -7.39 -6.25
C CYS A 268 33.47 -7.52 -5.36
N ASN A 269 34.20 -6.41 -5.20
CA ASN A 269 35.22 -6.21 -4.17
C ASN A 269 34.98 -4.86 -3.46
N GLU A 270 35.63 -4.62 -2.32
CA GLU A 270 35.40 -3.40 -1.52
C GLU A 270 35.74 -2.12 -2.30
N SER A 271 36.80 -2.15 -3.11
CA SER A 271 37.18 -1.01 -3.96
C SER A 271 36.09 -0.62 -4.95
N TYR A 272 35.37 -1.61 -5.50
CA TYR A 272 34.24 -1.39 -6.39
C TYR A 272 33.05 -0.76 -5.65
N VAL A 273 32.79 -1.17 -4.41
CA VAL A 273 31.73 -0.56 -3.59
C VAL A 273 32.04 0.92 -3.33
N TYR A 274 33.28 1.25 -2.95
CA TYR A 274 33.69 2.65 -2.74
C TYR A 274 33.61 3.49 -4.01
N PHE A 275 33.98 2.91 -5.15
CA PHE A 275 33.78 3.55 -6.45
C PHE A 275 32.31 3.82 -6.73
N LEU A 276 31.48 2.79 -6.64
CA LEU A 276 30.05 2.90 -6.95
C LEU A 276 29.40 3.93 -6.02
N PHE A 277 29.68 3.86 -4.73
CA PHE A 277 29.24 4.86 -3.74
C PHE A 277 29.62 6.29 -4.13
N SER A 278 30.84 6.49 -4.62
CA SER A 278 31.34 7.82 -4.99
C SER A 278 30.67 8.40 -6.23
N VAL A 279 30.28 7.57 -7.21
CA VAL A 279 29.66 8.03 -8.47
C VAL A 279 28.14 8.18 -8.39
N LEU A 280 27.49 7.57 -7.40
CA LEU A 280 26.04 7.66 -7.15
C LEU A 280 25.55 9.06 -6.73
N VAL A 281 26.41 10.07 -6.74
CA VAL A 281 26.06 11.49 -6.56
C VAL A 281 25.59 12.12 -7.88
N ASP A 282 26.04 11.62 -9.04
CA ASP A 282 25.65 12.14 -10.35
C ASP A 282 24.38 11.45 -10.87
N ASN A 283 23.29 12.21 -11.03
CA ASN A 283 22.02 11.66 -11.51
C ASN A 283 22.12 11.03 -12.91
N ARG A 284 22.99 11.54 -13.79
CA ARG A 284 23.20 10.95 -15.13
C ARG A 284 23.82 9.56 -15.02
N VAL A 285 24.71 9.37 -14.05
CA VAL A 285 25.28 8.05 -13.74
C VAL A 285 24.20 7.13 -13.16
N VAL A 286 23.45 7.60 -12.18
CA VAL A 286 22.37 6.83 -11.55
C VAL A 286 21.39 6.30 -12.61
N GLN A 287 20.90 7.16 -13.50
CA GLN A 287 19.99 6.74 -14.59
C GLN A 287 20.64 5.73 -15.56
N GLY A 288 21.92 5.93 -15.92
CA GLY A 288 22.63 4.99 -16.80
C GLY A 288 22.93 3.62 -16.18
N LEU A 289 22.86 3.50 -14.84
CA LEU A 289 23.04 2.24 -14.12
C LEU A 289 21.74 1.42 -13.96
N ARG A 290 20.56 2.02 -14.23
CA ARG A 290 19.25 1.40 -13.98
C ARG A 290 19.12 -0.02 -14.51
N ASP A 291 19.47 -0.24 -15.78
CA ASP A 291 19.28 -1.52 -16.46
C ASP A 291 20.54 -2.42 -16.43
N ARG A 292 21.55 -2.03 -15.65
CA ARG A 292 22.82 -2.76 -15.56
C ARG A 292 22.86 -3.68 -14.34
N ARG A 293 23.37 -4.89 -14.55
CA ARG A 293 23.71 -5.84 -13.48
C ARG A 293 25.04 -5.46 -12.83
N CYS A 294 25.04 -4.38 -12.07
CA CYS A 294 26.25 -3.80 -11.50
C CYS A 294 26.16 -3.50 -10.00
N PHE A 295 25.03 -3.80 -9.36
CA PHE A 295 24.83 -3.52 -7.95
C PHE A 295 25.20 -4.73 -7.09
N PRO A 296 26.08 -4.56 -6.10
CA PRO A 296 26.51 -5.65 -5.24
C PRO A 296 25.43 -6.01 -4.22
N ASN A 297 25.25 -7.31 -4.00
CA ASN A 297 24.43 -7.78 -2.90
C ASN A 297 25.25 -7.84 -1.58
N SER A 298 24.57 -8.00 -0.45
CA SER A 298 25.17 -7.93 0.89
C SER A 298 25.97 -9.17 1.29
N TYR A 299 25.74 -10.32 0.66
CA TYR A 299 26.20 -11.60 1.21
C TYR A 299 26.97 -12.46 0.20
N THR A 300 26.87 -12.15 -1.09
CA THR A 300 27.63 -12.80 -2.15
C THR A 300 28.46 -11.76 -2.91
N LYS A 301 29.38 -12.21 -3.75
CA LYS A 301 30.13 -11.31 -4.62
C LYS A 301 29.39 -11.01 -5.93
N CYS A 302 28.15 -11.48 -6.08
CA CYS A 302 27.40 -11.34 -7.31
C CYS A 302 26.84 -9.93 -7.48
N LEU A 303 26.80 -9.48 -8.73
CA LEU A 303 26.18 -8.23 -9.12
C LEU A 303 24.78 -8.49 -9.69
N LYS A 304 23.78 -7.73 -9.23
CA LYS A 304 22.37 -7.84 -9.59
C LYS A 304 21.88 -6.53 -10.22
N ASN A 305 20.69 -6.58 -10.82
CA ASN A 305 19.98 -5.34 -11.18
C ASN A 305 19.44 -4.69 -9.91
N ILE A 306 19.35 -3.37 -9.90
CA ILE A 306 18.86 -2.64 -8.73
C ILE A 306 17.41 -2.99 -8.37
N THR A 307 16.59 -3.30 -9.37
CA THR A 307 15.18 -3.66 -9.21
C THR A 307 14.96 -4.99 -8.50
N ASP A 308 15.98 -5.84 -8.48
CA ASP A 308 15.93 -7.18 -7.89
C ASP A 308 16.45 -7.15 -6.45
N LEU A 309 16.96 -5.99 -6.01
CA LEU A 309 17.53 -5.79 -4.67
C LEU A 309 16.55 -5.07 -3.74
N PHE A 310 16.61 -5.44 -2.46
CA PHE A 310 15.79 -4.93 -1.38
C PHE A 310 16.64 -4.33 -0.27
N ASP A 311 16.06 -3.39 0.47
CA ASP A 311 16.70 -2.80 1.65
C ASP A 311 16.64 -3.77 2.85
N PRO A 312 17.80 -4.22 3.38
CA PRO A 312 17.85 -5.13 4.52
C PRO A 312 17.35 -4.50 5.83
N ASN A 313 17.26 -3.18 5.92
CA ASN A 313 16.73 -2.48 7.09
C ASN A 313 15.20 -2.46 7.13
N ASN A 314 14.53 -2.75 6.02
CA ASN A 314 13.08 -2.83 5.99
C ASN A 314 12.62 -4.15 6.62
N HIS A 315 11.83 -4.05 7.69
CA HIS A 315 11.35 -5.22 8.43
C HIS A 315 10.58 -6.21 7.55
N VAL A 316 9.74 -5.74 6.62
CA VAL A 316 8.92 -6.62 5.76
C VAL A 316 9.84 -7.42 4.83
N PHE A 317 10.78 -6.75 4.15
CA PHE A 317 11.72 -7.44 3.26
C PHE A 317 12.59 -8.42 4.01
N ARG A 318 13.12 -8.02 5.18
CA ARG A 318 13.93 -8.90 6.03
C ARG A 318 13.16 -10.12 6.51
N THR A 319 11.86 -10.00 6.83
CA THR A 319 11.06 -11.13 7.28
C THR A 319 10.69 -12.04 6.10
N VAL A 320 10.22 -11.49 4.98
CA VAL A 320 9.76 -12.28 3.82
C VAL A 320 10.92 -13.01 3.15
N PHE A 321 12.02 -12.31 2.89
CA PHE A 321 13.19 -12.86 2.21
C PHE A 321 14.27 -13.40 3.17
N GLY A 322 14.14 -13.19 4.48
CA GLY A 322 15.10 -13.69 5.46
C GLY A 322 15.03 -15.21 5.66
N GLY A 323 16.10 -15.81 6.17
CA GLY A 323 16.17 -17.26 6.44
C GLY A 323 16.46 -18.12 5.20
N ASN A 324 17.10 -19.27 5.42
CA ASN A 324 17.46 -20.29 4.42
C ASN A 324 18.17 -19.78 3.15
N GLY A 325 19.40 -19.26 3.30
CA GLY A 325 20.36 -19.15 2.19
C GLY A 325 20.04 -18.15 1.05
N ASN A 326 18.82 -17.59 0.98
CA ASN A 326 18.42 -16.57 -0.01
C ASN A 326 18.89 -15.18 0.39
N THR A 327 20.21 -15.02 0.43
CA THR A 327 20.87 -13.78 0.82
C THR A 327 21.27 -12.91 -0.39
N ASP A 328 20.95 -13.34 -1.61
CA ASP A 328 21.37 -12.66 -2.84
C ASP A 328 20.46 -11.50 -3.27
N VAL A 329 19.39 -11.24 -2.51
CA VAL A 329 18.36 -10.22 -2.79
C VAL A 329 18.55 -8.91 -2.03
N PHE A 330 19.48 -8.81 -1.07
CA PHE A 330 19.68 -7.58 -0.29
C PHE A 330 20.84 -6.75 -0.83
N LEU A 331 20.65 -5.43 -0.95
CA LEU A 331 21.70 -4.50 -1.38
C LEU A 331 22.85 -4.45 -0.36
N HIS A 332 24.09 -4.33 -0.84
CA HIS A 332 25.28 -4.19 0.01
C HIS A 332 25.21 -2.99 0.97
N SER A 333 25.60 -3.20 2.23
CA SER A 333 25.50 -2.21 3.33
C SER A 333 26.14 -0.85 3.01
N GLY A 334 27.31 -0.86 2.36
CA GLY A 334 28.02 0.35 1.96
C GLY A 334 27.28 1.27 0.98
N LEU A 335 26.18 0.82 0.36
CA LEU A 335 25.36 1.64 -0.55
C LEU A 335 24.04 2.12 0.06
N LEU A 336 23.70 1.68 1.27
CA LEU A 336 22.41 1.97 1.90
C LEU A 336 22.23 3.47 2.23
N GLU A 337 23.31 4.20 2.49
CA GLU A 337 23.23 5.67 2.64
C GLU A 337 22.74 6.39 1.37
N ARG A 338 22.76 5.71 0.22
CA ARG A 338 22.27 6.22 -1.06
C ARG A 338 20.93 5.59 -1.46
N ALA A 339 20.25 4.88 -0.56
CA ALA A 339 18.97 4.22 -0.83
C ALA A 339 17.90 5.15 -1.42
N GLY A 340 17.81 6.40 -0.93
CA GLY A 340 16.87 7.40 -1.46
C GLY A 340 17.12 7.74 -2.93
N ILE A 341 18.38 7.86 -3.34
CA ILE A 341 18.77 8.10 -4.74
C ILE A 341 18.49 6.86 -5.59
N LEU A 342 18.86 5.67 -5.08
CA LEU A 342 18.63 4.40 -5.77
C LEU A 342 17.14 4.08 -5.95
N SER A 343 16.27 4.59 -5.07
CA SER A 343 14.81 4.49 -5.21
C SER A 343 14.33 5.07 -6.55
N SER A 344 14.97 6.14 -7.06
CA SER A 344 14.63 6.78 -8.33
C SER A 344 14.83 5.88 -9.57
N ILE A 345 15.63 4.82 -9.44
CA ILE A 345 15.89 3.83 -10.50
C ILE A 345 15.28 2.46 -10.18
N GLY A 346 14.39 2.38 -9.19
CA GLY A 346 13.60 1.18 -8.89
C GLY A 346 14.16 0.29 -7.79
N PHE A 347 15.08 0.78 -6.94
CA PHE A 347 15.48 0.08 -5.73
C PHE A 347 14.31 -0.07 -4.75
N ASN A 348 14.09 -1.28 -4.23
CA ASN A 348 13.04 -1.56 -3.26
C ASN A 348 13.49 -1.18 -1.85
N ASN A 349 13.49 0.12 -1.53
CA ASN A 349 13.73 0.63 -0.17
C ASN A 349 12.45 0.72 0.67
N THR A 350 11.32 0.98 0.02
CA THR A 350 9.99 0.99 0.62
C THR A 350 9.09 -0.05 -0.03
N VAL A 351 8.08 -0.52 0.71
CA VAL A 351 7.12 -1.50 0.21
C VAL A 351 6.05 -0.77 -0.63
N ASN A 352 6.38 -0.49 -1.89
CA ASN A 352 5.40 -0.01 -2.86
C ASN A 352 4.64 -1.21 -3.50
N GLN A 353 3.69 -0.96 -4.41
CA GLN A 353 2.89 -2.03 -5.02
C GLN A 353 3.74 -3.10 -5.74
N SER A 354 4.80 -2.69 -6.45
CA SER A 354 5.67 -3.64 -7.17
C SER A 354 6.49 -4.49 -6.20
N ALA A 355 7.06 -3.87 -5.17
CA ALA A 355 7.80 -4.58 -4.13
C ALA A 355 6.88 -5.51 -3.32
N PHE A 356 5.66 -5.07 -3.02
CA PHE A 356 4.64 -5.89 -2.35
C PHE A 356 4.30 -7.14 -3.16
N ASN A 357 4.08 -6.99 -4.47
CA ASN A 357 3.79 -8.13 -5.34
C ASN A 357 4.96 -9.12 -5.35
N LYS A 358 6.22 -8.65 -5.42
CA LYS A 358 7.40 -9.53 -5.31
C LYS A 358 7.48 -10.27 -3.98
N CYS A 359 7.13 -9.61 -2.88
CA CYS A 359 7.04 -10.28 -1.57
C CYS A 359 5.93 -11.36 -1.57
N ALA A 360 4.78 -11.05 -2.16
CA ALA A 360 3.65 -11.97 -2.26
C ALA A 360 4.01 -13.21 -3.11
N ASP A 361 4.63 -13.00 -4.27
CA ASP A 361 5.13 -14.05 -5.15
C ASP A 361 6.16 -14.94 -4.41
N LYS A 362 7.04 -14.34 -3.59
CA LYS A 362 7.99 -15.11 -2.79
C LYS A 362 7.31 -15.98 -1.73
N ILE A 363 6.25 -15.49 -1.09
CA ILE A 363 5.48 -16.29 -0.12
C ILE A 363 4.80 -17.47 -0.81
N GLU A 364 4.25 -17.26 -2.02
CA GLU A 364 3.66 -18.31 -2.83
C GLU A 364 4.71 -19.35 -3.26
N GLU A 365 5.90 -18.90 -3.69
CA GLU A 365 7.04 -19.77 -3.99
C GLU A 365 7.41 -20.65 -2.78
N LEU A 366 7.61 -20.03 -1.60
CA LEU A 366 7.97 -20.72 -0.35
C LEU A 366 6.89 -21.71 0.12
N GLN A 367 5.61 -21.41 -0.12
CA GLN A 367 4.52 -22.33 0.20
C GLN A 367 4.57 -23.61 -0.64
N ASN A 368 5.06 -23.50 -1.89
CA ASN A 368 5.11 -24.60 -2.85
C ASN A 368 6.42 -25.41 -2.78
N GLU A 369 7.36 -25.03 -1.91
CA GLU A 369 8.57 -25.81 -1.64
C GLU A 369 8.24 -27.14 -0.94
N LEU A 370 9.08 -28.16 -1.14
CA LEU A 370 8.91 -29.49 -0.52
C LEU A 370 8.94 -29.42 1.02
N GLU A 371 9.78 -28.53 1.56
CA GLU A 371 9.90 -28.26 2.99
C GLU A 371 9.79 -26.75 3.25
N PRO A 372 8.56 -26.22 3.39
CA PRO A 372 8.36 -24.80 3.63
C PRO A 372 9.02 -24.33 4.93
N PRO A 373 9.49 -23.08 5.02
CA PRO A 373 10.07 -22.52 6.24
C PRO A 373 9.10 -22.63 7.43
N THR A 374 9.62 -22.95 8.62
CA THR A 374 8.80 -23.07 9.84
C THR A 374 8.12 -21.77 10.24
N ASP A 375 8.71 -20.63 9.85
CA ASP A 375 8.21 -19.28 10.09
C ASP A 375 7.32 -18.74 8.95
N LEU A 376 6.98 -19.55 7.94
CA LEU A 376 6.27 -19.11 6.74
C LEU A 376 4.97 -18.34 7.07
N ILE A 377 4.15 -18.84 8.00
CA ILE A 377 2.90 -18.17 8.44
C ILE A 377 3.19 -16.77 8.99
N TYR A 378 4.28 -16.61 9.75
CA TYR A 378 4.69 -15.32 10.30
C TYR A 378 5.10 -14.34 9.19
N ARG A 379 5.73 -14.82 8.11
CA ARG A 379 6.07 -13.98 6.94
C ARG A 379 4.83 -13.43 6.25
N GLY A 380 3.83 -14.28 6.02
CA GLY A 380 2.53 -13.83 5.47
C GLY A 380 1.80 -12.88 6.39
N PHE A 381 1.82 -13.13 7.70
CA PHE A 381 1.30 -12.19 8.69
C PHE A 381 1.97 -10.81 8.58
N THR A 382 3.30 -10.73 8.55
CA THR A 382 4.03 -9.46 8.44
C THR A 382 3.65 -8.70 7.16
N LEU A 383 3.50 -9.41 6.03
CA LEU A 383 3.11 -8.79 4.77
C LEU A 383 1.67 -8.25 4.81
N VAL A 384 0.73 -9.03 5.35
CA VAL A 384 -0.68 -8.62 5.45
C VAL A 384 -0.89 -7.52 6.50
N ASP A 385 -0.17 -7.54 7.63
CA ASP A 385 -0.16 -6.45 8.61
C ASP A 385 0.30 -5.13 7.97
N HIS A 386 1.34 -5.18 7.13
CA HIS A 386 1.79 -4.02 6.38
C HIS A 386 0.74 -3.52 5.38
N LEU A 387 0.04 -4.44 4.68
CA LEU A 387 -1.07 -4.12 3.79
C LEU A 387 -2.20 -3.38 4.54
N TYR A 388 -2.63 -3.90 5.69
CA TYR A 388 -3.70 -3.29 6.48
C TYR A 388 -3.36 -1.91 7.02
N LYS A 389 -2.11 -1.71 7.46
CA LYS A 389 -1.62 -0.39 7.93
C LYS A 389 -1.57 0.64 6.80
N ASN A 390 -1.39 0.20 5.56
CA ASN A 390 -1.17 1.07 4.39
C ASN A 390 -2.21 0.85 3.26
N ILE A 391 -3.42 0.43 3.62
CA ILE A 391 -4.50 0.06 2.68
C ILE A 391 -4.90 1.18 1.70
N ASN A 392 -4.46 2.42 1.95
CA ASN A 392 -4.68 3.57 1.08
C ASN A 392 -3.76 3.65 -0.12
N VAL A 393 -2.62 2.97 -0.06
CA VAL A 393 -1.58 3.05 -1.10
C VAL A 393 -1.65 1.86 -2.05
N PHE A 394 -2.24 0.74 -1.62
CA PHE A 394 -2.26 -0.51 -2.37
C PHE A 394 -3.57 -0.73 -3.14
N ASN A 395 -3.45 -1.35 -4.31
CA ASN A 395 -4.57 -1.83 -5.11
C ASN A 395 -4.87 -3.29 -4.73
N LEU A 396 -6.02 -3.53 -4.09
CA LEU A 396 -6.43 -4.88 -3.71
C LEU A 396 -6.72 -5.81 -4.89
N GLU A 397 -7.09 -5.28 -6.07
CA GLU A 397 -7.37 -6.11 -7.23
C GLU A 397 -6.11 -6.80 -7.78
N SER A 398 -4.93 -6.18 -7.66
CA SER A 398 -3.68 -6.81 -8.14
C SER A 398 -3.26 -8.01 -7.29
N ILE A 399 -3.72 -8.08 -6.03
CA ILE A 399 -3.41 -9.16 -5.10
C ILE A 399 -4.60 -10.10 -4.87
N ARG A 400 -5.70 -9.90 -5.61
CA ARG A 400 -6.96 -10.64 -5.42
C ARG A 400 -6.80 -12.16 -5.56
N ARG A 401 -5.86 -12.58 -6.41
CA ARG A 401 -5.58 -13.99 -6.75
C ARG A 401 -4.26 -14.51 -6.18
N VAL A 402 -3.58 -13.72 -5.34
CA VAL A 402 -2.28 -14.12 -4.78
C VAL A 402 -2.51 -14.71 -3.38
N PRO A 403 -2.02 -15.92 -3.09
CA PRO A 403 -2.29 -16.59 -1.83
C PRO A 403 -1.37 -16.06 -0.72
N ILE A 404 -1.76 -14.94 -0.10
CA ILE A 404 -0.99 -14.30 0.98
C ILE A 404 -1.68 -14.30 2.35
N PHE A 405 -2.99 -14.58 2.40
CA PHE A 405 -3.77 -14.48 3.64
C PHE A 405 -3.67 -15.78 4.43
N PRO A 406 -3.10 -15.79 5.65
CA PRO A 406 -3.02 -17.01 6.44
C PRO A 406 -4.40 -17.59 6.72
N ILE A 407 -4.55 -18.89 6.50
CA ILE A 407 -5.81 -19.62 6.71
C ILE A 407 -5.78 -20.31 8.09
N ALA A 408 -6.90 -20.28 8.81
CA ALA A 408 -7.07 -21.04 10.04
C ALA A 408 -6.84 -22.55 9.79
N LYS A 409 -6.10 -23.25 10.66
CA LYS A 409 -5.84 -24.69 10.52
C LYS A 409 -6.87 -25.58 11.22
N SER A 410 -7.50 -25.06 12.26
CA SER A 410 -8.58 -25.72 12.99
C SER A 410 -9.58 -24.64 13.39
N LEU A 411 -10.86 -24.98 13.27
CA LEU A 411 -12.01 -24.22 13.73
C LEU A 411 -12.55 -24.78 15.05
N GLY A 412 -12.05 -25.94 15.49
CA GLY A 412 -12.58 -26.70 16.61
C GLY A 412 -13.77 -27.58 16.21
N LYS A 413 -13.98 -28.65 16.97
CA LYS A 413 -15.13 -29.55 16.78
C LYS A 413 -16.46 -28.78 16.97
N PRO A 414 -17.50 -29.08 16.17
CA PRO A 414 -17.58 -30.12 15.14
C PRO A 414 -17.09 -29.70 13.74
N HIS A 415 -16.65 -28.46 13.55
CA HIS A 415 -16.37 -27.88 12.23
C HIS A 415 -15.12 -28.48 11.58
N ASP A 416 -14.12 -28.86 12.38
CA ASP A 416 -12.90 -29.54 11.89
C ASP A 416 -13.18 -30.81 11.07
N LEU A 417 -14.33 -31.47 11.30
CA LEU A 417 -14.68 -32.71 10.62
C LEU A 417 -14.86 -32.55 9.10
N TYR A 418 -15.17 -31.34 8.62
CA TYR A 418 -15.32 -31.07 7.18
C TYR A 418 -14.53 -29.85 6.72
N TYR A 419 -13.56 -29.41 7.53
CA TYR A 419 -12.73 -28.25 7.22
C TYR A 419 -11.35 -28.74 6.76
N HIS A 420 -11.23 -29.03 5.47
CA HIS A 420 -10.02 -29.62 4.88
C HIS A 420 -9.32 -28.63 3.94
N HIS A 421 -8.38 -27.85 4.49
CA HIS A 421 -7.54 -26.94 3.72
C HIS A 421 -6.06 -27.23 3.95
N ASN A 422 -5.41 -27.82 2.95
CA ASN A 422 -4.00 -28.20 3.02
C ASN A 422 -3.06 -26.99 2.91
N GLN A 423 -3.49 -25.92 2.23
CA GLN A 423 -2.72 -24.70 2.04
C GLN A 423 -2.57 -23.89 3.34
N ASN A 424 -1.47 -23.14 3.46
CA ASN A 424 -1.23 -22.22 4.59
C ASN A 424 -1.82 -20.84 4.32
N PHE A 425 -1.90 -20.44 3.05
CA PHE A 425 -2.44 -19.16 2.63
C PHE A 425 -3.54 -19.31 1.58
N GLY A 426 -4.49 -18.38 1.62
CA GLY A 426 -5.57 -18.24 0.66
C GLY A 426 -5.52 -16.91 -0.08
N CYS A 427 -6.21 -16.88 -1.21
CA CYS A 427 -6.39 -15.67 -2.00
C CYS A 427 -7.50 -14.81 -1.42
N LEU A 428 -7.44 -13.49 -1.60
CA LEU A 428 -8.50 -12.57 -1.15
C LEU A 428 -9.90 -12.98 -1.65
N LYS A 429 -10.00 -13.52 -2.88
CA LYS A 429 -11.26 -13.99 -3.46
C LYS A 429 -11.81 -15.28 -2.82
N ASP A 430 -10.94 -16.06 -2.17
CA ASP A 430 -11.24 -17.42 -1.71
C ASP A 430 -11.33 -17.51 -0.18
N VAL A 431 -10.94 -16.46 0.55
CA VAL A 431 -10.98 -16.43 2.02
C VAL A 431 -12.18 -15.63 2.54
N ILE A 432 -12.69 -16.05 3.70
CA ILE A 432 -13.74 -15.33 4.43
C ILE A 432 -13.29 -14.92 5.83
N LEU A 433 -13.94 -13.90 6.39
CA LEU A 433 -13.70 -13.48 7.77
C LEU A 433 -14.25 -14.51 8.78
N PRO A 434 -13.61 -14.64 9.96
CA PRO A 434 -14.08 -15.51 11.05
C PRO A 434 -15.55 -15.33 11.43
N GLN A 435 -16.07 -14.09 11.34
CA GLN A 435 -17.48 -13.78 11.63
C GLN A 435 -18.49 -14.48 10.70
N TYR A 436 -18.05 -14.94 9.51
CA TYR A 436 -18.89 -15.66 8.55
C TYR A 436 -18.69 -17.18 8.61
N ARG A 437 -18.05 -17.68 9.67
CA ARG A 437 -17.83 -19.10 9.92
C ARG A 437 -19.13 -19.89 9.72
N ASP A 438 -20.17 -19.56 10.47
CA ASP A 438 -21.41 -20.35 10.56
C ASP A 438 -22.17 -20.45 9.22
N VAL A 439 -21.87 -19.57 8.26
CA VAL A 439 -22.59 -19.49 6.97
C VAL A 439 -21.81 -20.02 5.77
N ALA A 440 -20.51 -20.27 5.90
CA ALA A 440 -19.68 -20.63 4.73
C ALA A 440 -18.44 -21.50 5.03
N TRP A 441 -18.20 -21.94 6.27
CA TRP A 441 -16.99 -22.67 6.65
C TRP A 441 -16.72 -23.94 5.82
N SER A 442 -17.76 -24.64 5.35
CA SER A 442 -17.58 -25.86 4.55
C SER A 442 -17.23 -25.59 3.09
N GLN A 443 -17.34 -24.34 2.65
CA GLN A 443 -17.15 -23.94 1.25
C GLN A 443 -15.94 -23.03 1.05
N MET A 444 -15.54 -22.26 2.06
CA MET A 444 -14.42 -21.31 1.96
C MET A 444 -13.53 -21.35 3.20
N PRO A 445 -12.19 -21.25 3.02
CA PRO A 445 -11.25 -21.11 4.13
C PRO A 445 -11.44 -19.80 4.89
N LEU A 446 -11.25 -19.83 6.21
CA LEU A 446 -11.33 -18.65 7.07
C LEU A 446 -9.94 -18.03 7.25
N ILE A 447 -9.87 -16.70 7.24
CA ILE A 447 -8.65 -15.98 7.64
C ILE A 447 -8.31 -16.34 9.09
N ALA A 448 -7.04 -16.60 9.37
CA ALA A 448 -6.55 -16.89 10.71
C ALA A 448 -6.81 -15.72 11.67
N GLU A 449 -7.13 -16.03 12.94
CA GLU A 449 -7.58 -15.04 13.93
C GLU A 449 -6.55 -13.93 14.21
N ASN A 450 -5.25 -14.24 14.04
CA ASN A 450 -4.16 -13.28 14.20
C ASN A 450 -4.05 -12.28 13.04
N VAL A 451 -4.82 -12.42 11.95
CA VAL A 451 -4.71 -11.58 10.74
C VAL A 451 -6.07 -10.99 10.33
N ILE A 452 -6.95 -10.79 11.31
CA ILE A 452 -8.24 -10.15 11.07
C ILE A 452 -8.01 -8.68 10.67
N PRO A 453 -8.62 -8.21 9.57
CA PRO A 453 -8.51 -6.82 9.15
C PRO A 453 -9.09 -5.87 10.21
N PRO A 454 -8.40 -4.77 10.52
CA PRO A 454 -8.89 -3.76 11.45
C PRO A 454 -10.10 -2.99 10.89
N PRO A 455 -10.89 -2.32 11.75
CA PRO A 455 -12.16 -1.69 11.34
C PRO A 455 -12.04 -0.69 10.19
N HIS A 456 -10.93 0.07 10.10
CA HIS A 456 -10.73 1.03 9.01
C HIS A 456 -10.56 0.37 7.63
N VAL A 457 -10.03 -0.87 7.59
CA VAL A 457 -9.94 -1.66 6.35
C VAL A 457 -11.33 -2.10 5.89
N ILE A 458 -12.15 -2.60 6.82
CA ILE A 458 -13.52 -3.05 6.52
C ILE A 458 -14.43 -1.88 6.13
N GLN A 459 -14.33 -0.73 6.78
CA GLN A 459 -15.09 0.46 6.41
C GLN A 459 -14.78 0.91 4.97
N LYS A 460 -13.51 0.81 4.55
CA LYS A 460 -13.10 1.15 3.19
C LYS A 460 -13.45 0.07 2.17
N HIS A 461 -13.37 -1.20 2.56
CA HIS A 461 -13.68 -2.35 1.72
C HIS A 461 -14.72 -3.26 2.40
N PRO A 462 -16.02 -2.89 2.38
CA PRO A 462 -17.06 -3.64 3.10
C PRO A 462 -17.29 -5.08 2.61
N SER A 463 -16.87 -5.37 1.38
CA SER A 463 -16.94 -6.71 0.78
C SER A 463 -15.72 -7.60 1.12
N PHE A 464 -14.72 -7.07 1.84
CA PHE A 464 -13.51 -7.80 2.17
C PHE A 464 -13.84 -9.05 3.01
N GLY A 465 -13.47 -10.23 2.50
CA GLY A 465 -13.71 -11.51 3.17
C GLY A 465 -15.19 -11.82 3.44
N LYS A 466 -16.12 -11.17 2.72
CA LYS A 466 -17.55 -11.46 2.78
C LYS A 466 -17.89 -12.57 1.76
N PRO A 467 -18.59 -13.64 2.16
CA PRO A 467 -18.99 -14.69 1.22
C PRO A 467 -20.00 -14.14 0.21
N ASN A 468 -20.01 -14.71 -1.01
CA ASN A 468 -21.03 -14.41 -2.00
C ASN A 468 -22.28 -15.29 -1.78
N VAL A 469 -23.42 -14.85 -2.33
CA VAL A 469 -24.71 -15.55 -2.20
C VAL A 469 -24.62 -16.99 -2.71
N SER A 470 -23.92 -17.23 -3.84
CA SER A 470 -23.74 -18.58 -4.37
C SER A 470 -23.04 -19.51 -3.39
N THR A 471 -21.99 -19.04 -2.70
CA THR A 471 -21.26 -19.80 -1.69
C THR A 471 -22.17 -20.11 -0.50
N VAL A 472 -22.92 -19.13 0.01
CA VAL A 472 -23.81 -19.34 1.16
C VAL A 472 -24.93 -20.32 0.82
N VAL A 473 -25.50 -20.26 -0.38
CA VAL A 473 -26.50 -21.24 -0.83
C VAL A 473 -25.89 -22.64 -1.02
N LYS A 474 -24.66 -22.75 -1.54
CA LYS A 474 -23.93 -24.03 -1.58
C LYS A 474 -23.68 -24.58 -0.18
N HIS A 475 -23.37 -23.71 0.79
CA HIS A 475 -23.23 -24.09 2.18
C HIS A 475 -24.56 -24.62 2.76
N LEU A 476 -25.68 -23.94 2.49
CA LEU A 476 -27.01 -24.43 2.89
C LEU A 476 -27.32 -25.81 2.33
N ARG A 477 -26.99 -26.06 1.05
CA ARG A 477 -27.12 -27.38 0.43
C ARG A 477 -26.23 -28.42 1.10
N PHE A 478 -25.02 -28.05 1.51
CA PHE A 478 -24.14 -28.92 2.28
C PHE A 478 -24.76 -29.28 3.64
N LEU A 479 -25.32 -28.31 4.37
CA LEU A 479 -26.04 -28.57 5.62
C LEU A 479 -27.18 -29.57 5.40
N TYR A 480 -27.98 -29.39 4.35
CA TYR A 480 -29.13 -30.25 4.05
C TYR A 480 -28.75 -31.66 3.53
N HIS A 481 -27.80 -31.76 2.61
CA HIS A 481 -27.46 -33.04 1.95
C HIS A 481 -26.43 -33.87 2.71
N VAL A 482 -25.52 -33.23 3.45
CA VAL A 482 -24.40 -33.92 4.12
C VAL A 482 -24.65 -34.00 5.62
N LEU A 483 -24.86 -32.87 6.30
CA LEU A 483 -24.94 -32.87 7.76
C LEU A 483 -26.27 -33.39 8.31
N ARG A 484 -27.40 -33.12 7.64
CA ARG A 484 -28.74 -33.60 8.05
C ARG A 484 -28.85 -35.12 8.13
N ILE A 485 -28.05 -35.86 7.37
CA ILE A 485 -28.06 -37.33 7.37
C ILE A 485 -26.91 -37.93 8.18
N ASN A 486 -26.10 -37.10 8.84
CA ASN A 486 -24.96 -37.56 9.61
C ASN A 486 -25.37 -37.89 11.06
N ASP A 487 -25.13 -39.14 11.47
CA ASP A 487 -25.53 -39.63 12.80
C ASP A 487 -24.80 -38.94 13.95
N GLU A 488 -23.52 -38.59 13.79
CA GLU A 488 -22.77 -37.88 14.83
C GLU A 488 -23.31 -36.46 15.03
N TRP A 489 -23.62 -35.75 13.95
CA TRP A 489 -24.25 -34.43 14.03
C TRP A 489 -25.64 -34.49 14.64
N LYS A 490 -26.42 -35.52 14.30
CA LYS A 490 -27.74 -35.76 14.90
C LYS A 490 -27.66 -36.01 16.40
N ASN A 491 -26.71 -36.83 16.85
CA ASN A 491 -26.64 -37.27 18.23
C ASN A 491 -25.88 -36.29 19.15
N SER A 492 -24.88 -35.58 18.64
CA SER A 492 -23.97 -34.78 19.46
C SER A 492 -23.99 -33.29 19.16
N TRP A 493 -24.48 -32.86 17.99
CA TRP A 493 -24.34 -31.47 17.52
C TRP A 493 -25.64 -30.88 16.94
N ALA A 494 -26.80 -31.40 17.35
CA ALA A 494 -28.10 -30.99 16.83
C ALA A 494 -28.40 -29.49 16.97
N GLU A 495 -28.09 -28.90 18.12
CA GLU A 495 -28.30 -27.45 18.34
C GLU A 495 -27.36 -26.59 17.49
N ILE A 496 -26.10 -27.03 17.30
CA ILE A 496 -25.14 -26.33 16.43
C ILE A 496 -25.59 -26.40 14.97
N PHE A 497 -26.09 -27.56 14.53
CA PHE A 497 -26.66 -27.71 13.19
C PHE A 497 -27.82 -26.73 12.97
N LYS A 498 -28.77 -26.71 13.91
CA LYS A 498 -29.93 -25.80 13.87
C LYS A 498 -29.49 -24.33 13.84
N HIS A 499 -28.53 -23.95 14.69
CA HIS A 499 -27.94 -22.61 14.71
C HIS A 499 -27.35 -22.22 13.35
N ASN A 500 -26.51 -23.08 12.75
CA ASN A 500 -25.90 -22.82 11.44
C ASN A 500 -26.95 -22.59 10.34
N VAL A 501 -28.03 -23.39 10.33
CA VAL A 501 -29.13 -23.20 9.37
C VAL A 501 -29.81 -21.84 9.55
N PHE A 502 -30.11 -21.43 10.78
CA PHE A 502 -30.76 -20.15 11.05
C PHE A 502 -29.83 -18.93 10.83
N GLU A 503 -28.52 -19.05 11.09
CA GLU A 503 -27.56 -18.00 10.74
C GLU A 503 -27.44 -17.83 9.22
N VAL A 504 -27.53 -18.92 8.43
CA VAL A 504 -27.63 -18.81 6.98
C VAL A 504 -28.88 -18.04 6.55
N TYR A 505 -30.05 -18.36 7.11
CA TYR A 505 -31.29 -17.62 6.80
C TYR A 505 -31.21 -16.15 7.18
N LYS A 506 -30.65 -15.86 8.36
CA LYS A 506 -30.42 -14.50 8.84
C LYS A 506 -29.48 -13.73 7.91
N TRP A 507 -28.37 -14.32 7.50
CA TRP A 507 -27.45 -13.68 6.56
C TRP A 507 -28.12 -13.39 5.21
N LEU A 508 -28.90 -14.34 4.68
CA LEU A 508 -29.64 -14.16 3.43
C LEU A 508 -30.74 -13.09 3.54
N GLU A 509 -31.40 -12.96 4.70
CA GLU A 509 -32.35 -11.88 4.99
C GLU A 509 -31.64 -10.52 5.01
N GLU A 510 -30.53 -10.40 5.74
CA GLU A 510 -29.76 -9.16 5.83
C GLU A 510 -29.25 -8.67 4.46
N GLU A 511 -28.87 -9.58 3.57
CA GLU A 511 -28.47 -9.25 2.21
C GLU A 511 -29.67 -8.92 1.31
N SER A 512 -30.77 -9.67 1.45
CA SER A 512 -32.02 -9.41 0.72
C SER A 512 -32.66 -8.07 1.08
N LEU A 513 -32.42 -7.55 2.29
CA LEU A 513 -32.88 -6.23 2.73
C LEU A 513 -32.10 -5.08 2.07
N LYS A 514 -30.86 -5.32 1.65
CA LYS A 514 -30.00 -4.29 1.04
C LYS A 514 -30.27 -4.16 -0.45
N GLU A 515 -30.39 -5.28 -1.15
CA GLU A 515 -30.61 -5.33 -2.59
C GLU A 515 -31.34 -6.61 -3.00
N ASP A 516 -31.94 -6.61 -4.19
CA ASP A 516 -32.50 -7.83 -4.78
C ASP A 516 -31.36 -8.74 -5.26
N ILE A 517 -31.04 -9.73 -4.42
CA ILE A 517 -29.96 -10.69 -4.67
C ILE A 517 -30.34 -11.80 -5.68
N GLY A 518 -31.56 -11.81 -6.22
CA GLY A 518 -31.98 -12.79 -7.22
C GLY A 518 -31.87 -14.23 -6.72
N LEU A 519 -32.30 -14.51 -5.49
CA LEU A 519 -32.19 -15.81 -4.81
C LEU A 519 -32.76 -16.97 -5.64
N THR A 520 -33.79 -16.72 -6.46
CA THR A 520 -34.37 -17.70 -7.42
C THR A 520 -33.38 -18.26 -8.44
N ILE A 521 -32.25 -17.58 -8.71
CA ILE A 521 -31.18 -18.08 -9.59
C ILE A 521 -30.41 -19.23 -8.90
N TYR A 522 -30.28 -19.17 -7.58
CA TYR A 522 -29.46 -20.09 -6.79
C TYR A 522 -30.28 -21.20 -6.10
N ILE A 523 -31.51 -20.87 -5.70
CA ILE A 523 -32.50 -21.78 -5.09
C ILE A 523 -33.62 -22.00 -6.10
N ARG A 524 -33.72 -23.22 -6.63
CA ARG A 524 -34.83 -23.61 -7.52
C ARG A 524 -36.08 -23.80 -6.68
N SER A 525 -37.25 -23.58 -7.28
CA SER A 525 -38.53 -23.63 -6.58
C SER A 525 -38.86 -24.97 -5.91
N ASN A 526 -38.20 -26.06 -6.32
CA ASN A 526 -38.38 -27.41 -5.78
C ASN A 526 -37.22 -27.87 -4.86
N ASP A 527 -36.30 -26.97 -4.50
CA ASP A 527 -35.22 -27.30 -3.58
C ASP A 527 -35.73 -27.29 -2.12
N PRO A 528 -35.65 -28.40 -1.37
CA PRO A 528 -36.14 -28.49 0.01
C PRO A 528 -35.11 -27.90 0.98
N LEU A 529 -34.90 -26.58 0.92
CA LEU A 529 -33.87 -25.87 1.69
C LEU A 529 -34.44 -25.01 2.81
N PHE A 530 -35.77 -25.01 3.02
CA PHE A 530 -36.41 -24.23 4.06
C PHE A 530 -36.88 -25.14 5.19
N LEU A 531 -36.34 -24.90 6.39
CA LEU A 531 -36.70 -25.65 7.59
C LEU A 531 -37.99 -25.10 8.18
N ASN A 532 -39.09 -25.82 7.96
CA ASN A 532 -40.43 -25.50 8.40
C ASN A 532 -40.94 -26.63 9.30
N PHE A 533 -40.87 -26.42 10.61
CA PHE A 533 -41.20 -27.46 11.58
C PHE A 533 -42.71 -27.74 11.61
N ASN A 534 -43.04 -29.03 11.55
CA ASN A 534 -44.41 -29.51 11.72
C ASN A 534 -44.68 -29.86 13.21
N MET A 535 -45.25 -31.05 13.46
CA MET A 535 -45.59 -31.53 14.81
C MET A 535 -44.34 -31.87 15.65
N ASP A 536 -43.24 -32.25 15.01
CA ASP A 536 -41.95 -32.50 15.65
C ASP A 536 -40.98 -31.31 15.43
N GLN A 537 -40.06 -31.13 16.38
CA GLN A 537 -39.05 -30.07 16.31
C GLN A 537 -37.68 -30.59 15.85
N ASP A 538 -37.67 -31.72 15.13
CA ASP A 538 -36.44 -32.39 14.69
C ASP A 538 -35.93 -31.79 13.36
N PRO A 539 -34.80 -31.06 13.34
CA PRO A 539 -34.24 -30.48 12.12
C PRO A 539 -33.59 -31.53 11.21
N PHE A 540 -33.43 -32.78 11.67
CA PHE A 540 -32.89 -33.89 10.87
C PHE A 540 -34.00 -34.65 10.12
N ASN A 541 -35.26 -34.51 10.55
CA ASN A 541 -36.40 -35.07 9.85
C ASN A 541 -36.56 -34.41 8.48
N ARG A 542 -36.59 -35.22 7.42
CA ARG A 542 -36.72 -34.74 6.03
C ARG A 542 -38.03 -34.01 5.79
N ASP A 543 -39.10 -34.40 6.49
CA ASP A 543 -40.45 -33.87 6.26
C ASP A 543 -40.60 -32.43 6.79
N ASN A 544 -39.66 -31.97 7.63
CA ASN A 544 -39.57 -30.59 8.07
C ASN A 544 -38.81 -29.68 7.08
N TRP A 545 -38.26 -30.23 6.00
CA TRP A 545 -37.59 -29.44 4.96
C TRP A 545 -38.48 -29.32 3.74
N VAL A 546 -38.95 -28.09 3.49
CA VAL A 546 -39.94 -27.79 2.46
C VAL A 546 -39.35 -26.91 1.37
N THR A 547 -40.02 -26.90 0.22
CA THR A 547 -39.61 -26.08 -0.93
C THR A 547 -40.25 -24.69 -0.88
N ALA A 548 -39.75 -23.76 -1.69
CA ALA A 548 -40.37 -22.43 -1.80
C ALA A 548 -41.84 -22.49 -2.27
N ASN A 549 -42.20 -23.49 -3.09
CA ASN A 549 -43.56 -23.70 -3.59
C ASN A 549 -44.54 -24.22 -2.53
N ASP A 550 -44.00 -24.80 -1.45
CA ASP A 550 -44.75 -25.37 -0.33
C ASP A 550 -45.00 -24.34 0.78
N LEU A 551 -44.56 -23.09 0.60
CA LEU A 551 -44.70 -22.01 1.56
C LEU A 551 -45.53 -20.87 0.98
N VAL A 552 -46.40 -20.30 1.80
CA VAL A 552 -47.12 -19.06 1.50
C VAL A 552 -47.10 -18.16 2.73
N LEU A 553 -46.50 -16.98 2.59
CA LEU A 553 -46.44 -15.97 3.66
C LEU A 553 -47.85 -15.46 4.02
N ASN A 554 -48.04 -15.13 5.29
CA ASN A 554 -49.28 -14.63 5.89
C ASN A 554 -50.45 -15.64 5.93
N ARG A 555 -50.16 -16.95 5.81
CA ARG A 555 -51.10 -18.04 6.15
C ARG A 555 -51.25 -18.17 7.67
N GLU A 556 -52.37 -18.73 8.12
CA GLU A 556 -52.59 -19.04 9.55
C GLU A 556 -52.29 -20.50 9.90
N LEU A 557 -52.06 -20.75 11.20
CA LEU A 557 -51.78 -22.08 11.74
C LEU A 557 -52.92 -23.06 11.37
N GLY A 558 -52.56 -24.19 10.76
CA GLY A 558 -53.48 -25.22 10.31
C GLY A 558 -53.96 -25.07 8.85
N GLU A 559 -53.58 -23.99 8.16
CA GLU A 559 -53.76 -23.90 6.71
C GLU A 559 -52.61 -24.62 5.97
N GLU A 560 -52.90 -25.15 4.78
CA GLU A 560 -51.86 -25.68 3.90
C GLU A 560 -50.84 -24.60 3.55
N LYS A 561 -49.57 -25.01 3.46
CA LYS A 561 -48.43 -24.12 3.15
C LYS A 561 -48.15 -23.03 4.19
N TYR A 562 -48.57 -23.24 5.43
CA TYR A 562 -48.25 -22.37 6.55
C TYR A 562 -46.74 -22.28 6.81
N VAL A 563 -46.27 -21.08 7.13
CA VAL A 563 -44.87 -20.79 7.46
C VAL A 563 -44.72 -20.75 8.98
N ASP A 564 -43.88 -21.61 9.54
CA ASP A 564 -43.54 -21.66 10.97
C ASP A 564 -43.03 -20.29 11.45
N PRO A 565 -43.41 -19.83 12.65
CA PRO A 565 -43.02 -18.51 13.15
C PRO A 565 -41.51 -18.27 13.21
N ARG A 566 -40.67 -19.31 13.31
CA ARG A 566 -39.20 -19.18 13.30
C ARG A 566 -38.69 -18.86 11.90
N LEU A 567 -39.29 -19.44 10.87
CA LEU A 567 -38.96 -19.17 9.48
C LEU A 567 -39.59 -17.86 9.00
N ALA A 568 -40.79 -17.52 9.50
CA ALA A 568 -41.50 -16.28 9.19
C ALA A 568 -40.75 -15.00 9.62
N LYS A 569 -39.68 -15.11 10.42
CA LYS A 569 -38.78 -14.00 10.76
C LYS A 569 -37.97 -13.47 9.57
N TYR A 570 -37.91 -14.21 8.46
CA TYR A 570 -37.11 -13.89 7.29
C TYR A 570 -37.98 -13.68 6.04
N PRO A 571 -38.95 -12.74 6.05
CA PRO A 571 -39.94 -12.62 4.98
C PRO A 571 -39.33 -12.12 3.66
N THR A 572 -38.28 -11.29 3.70
CA THR A 572 -37.68 -10.71 2.50
C THR A 572 -36.89 -11.75 1.72
N MET A 573 -36.14 -12.59 2.43
CA MET A 573 -35.40 -13.73 1.90
C MET A 573 -36.35 -14.75 1.26
N LEU A 574 -37.46 -15.07 1.92
CA LEU A 574 -38.46 -15.99 1.37
C LEU A 574 -39.09 -15.43 0.08
N LYS A 575 -39.44 -14.14 0.04
CA LYS A 575 -39.95 -13.49 -1.18
C LYS A 575 -38.92 -13.55 -2.32
N ASN A 576 -37.66 -13.23 -2.04
CA ASN A 576 -36.57 -13.30 -3.02
C ASN A 576 -36.29 -14.74 -3.49
N ALA A 577 -36.60 -15.75 -2.68
CA ALA A 577 -36.54 -17.17 -3.06
C ALA A 577 -37.76 -17.65 -3.86
N GLY A 578 -38.77 -16.80 -4.09
CA GLY A 578 -39.97 -17.12 -4.87
C GLY A 578 -41.16 -17.60 -4.04
N VAL A 579 -41.11 -17.49 -2.70
CA VAL A 579 -42.25 -17.77 -1.82
C VAL A 579 -43.33 -16.73 -2.07
N LYS A 580 -44.57 -17.20 -2.29
CA LYS A 580 -45.70 -16.32 -2.54
C LYS A 580 -46.25 -15.76 -1.21
N GLU A 581 -46.94 -14.63 -1.29
CA GLU A 581 -47.51 -13.96 -0.12
C GLU A 581 -49.00 -13.68 -0.35
N ILE A 582 -49.82 -13.92 0.68
CA ILE A 582 -51.21 -13.46 0.69
C ILE A 582 -51.21 -11.93 0.77
N LYS A 583 -51.80 -11.29 -0.23
CA LYS A 583 -51.95 -9.84 -0.29
C LYS A 583 -53.32 -9.43 0.24
N PRO A 584 -53.40 -8.44 1.14
CA PRO A 584 -54.68 -7.82 1.44
C PRO A 584 -55.22 -7.15 0.17
N PRO A 585 -56.53 -7.22 -0.07
CA PRO A 585 -57.14 -6.59 -1.24
C PRO A 585 -56.98 -5.07 -1.15
N ASN A 586 -56.79 -4.44 -2.30
CA ASN A 586 -56.80 -2.98 -2.41
C ASN A 586 -58.24 -2.43 -2.36
N PHE A 587 -58.94 -2.69 -1.25
CA PHE A 587 -60.32 -2.28 -1.02
C PHE A 587 -60.54 -1.96 0.46
N GLU A 588 -60.87 -0.70 0.75
CA GLU A 588 -61.17 -0.24 2.10
C GLU A 588 -62.68 -0.17 2.32
N ILE A 589 -63.15 -0.82 3.38
CA ILE A 589 -64.53 -0.72 3.83
C ILE A 589 -64.70 0.60 4.57
N ARG A 590 -65.65 1.41 4.13
CA ARG A 590 -65.99 2.71 4.70
C ARG A 590 -67.14 2.56 5.70
N ILE A 591 -66.94 3.14 6.88
CA ILE A 591 -67.98 3.26 7.91
C ILE A 591 -68.42 4.72 7.90
N SER A 592 -69.70 4.95 7.67
CA SER A 592 -70.30 6.28 7.67
C SER A 592 -70.25 6.89 9.08
N GLN A 593 -70.04 8.20 9.19
CA GLN A 593 -70.17 8.89 10.47
C GLN A 593 -71.61 8.77 10.97
N HIS A 594 -71.77 8.21 12.16
CA HIS A 594 -73.06 8.05 12.81
C HIS A 594 -73.01 8.77 14.15
N ASP A 595 -73.87 9.78 14.31
CA ASP A 595 -74.07 10.47 15.58
C ASP A 595 -74.81 9.53 16.55
N GLN A 596 -74.08 8.61 17.17
CA GLN A 596 -74.56 8.06 18.43
C GLN A 596 -74.36 9.18 19.45
N SER A 597 -75.43 9.88 19.81
CA SER A 597 -75.36 10.88 20.86
C SER A 597 -74.73 10.22 22.10
N ASN A 598 -73.55 10.69 22.53
CA ASN A 598 -72.85 10.29 23.76
C ASN A 598 -73.63 10.64 25.05
N ILE A 599 -74.95 10.73 24.96
CA ILE A 599 -75.81 10.81 26.13
C ILE A 599 -75.67 9.45 26.80
N ASN A 600 -74.86 9.40 27.86
CA ASN A 600 -74.80 8.32 28.84
C ASN A 600 -76.22 8.08 29.42
N ARG A 601 -77.09 7.42 28.66
CA ARG A 601 -78.37 6.91 29.13
C ARG A 601 -78.14 5.57 29.83
N LEU A 602 -77.21 5.54 30.79
CA LEU A 602 -76.98 4.39 31.69
C LEU A 602 -78.32 3.94 32.32
N ARG A 603 -79.21 4.89 32.63
CA ARG A 603 -80.57 4.61 33.13
C ARG A 603 -81.49 3.91 32.11
N SER A 604 -81.37 4.20 30.81
CA SER A 604 -82.19 3.53 29.79
C SER A 604 -81.80 2.07 29.63
N PHE A 605 -80.50 1.78 29.79
CA PHE A 605 -79.96 0.42 29.76
C PHE A 605 -80.39 -0.42 30.97
N GLU A 606 -80.50 0.19 32.16
CA GLU A 606 -81.06 -0.48 33.36
C GLU A 606 -82.48 -1.01 33.11
N PHE A 607 -83.32 -0.28 32.36
CA PHE A 607 -84.65 -0.75 31.97
C PHE A 607 -84.65 -1.91 30.97
N LEU A 608 -83.61 -2.06 30.15
CA LEU A 608 -83.43 -3.23 29.28
C LEU A 608 -83.01 -4.47 30.10
N LEU A 609 -82.20 -4.28 31.15
CA LEU A 609 -81.77 -5.35 32.04
C LEU A 609 -82.90 -5.86 32.95
N ASP A 610 -83.85 -4.99 33.32
CA ASP A 610 -85.03 -5.38 34.09
C ASP A 610 -86.13 -6.02 33.22
N GLN A 611 -85.99 -7.34 33.00
CA GLN A 611 -86.98 -8.15 32.27
C GLN A 611 -88.35 -8.25 32.96
N SER A 612 -88.49 -7.76 34.20
CA SER A 612 -89.75 -7.69 34.95
C SER A 612 -90.48 -6.35 34.83
N SER A 613 -89.84 -5.36 34.18
CA SER A 613 -90.39 -4.01 34.03
C SER A 613 -91.71 -4.01 33.24
N PRO A 614 -92.76 -3.34 33.74
CA PRO A 614 -94.03 -3.20 33.02
C PRO A 614 -93.91 -2.27 31.79
N LEU A 615 -92.79 -1.55 31.65
CA LEU A 615 -92.51 -0.66 30.51
C LEU A 615 -91.98 -1.42 29.27
N ASN A 616 -91.66 -2.70 29.42
CA ASN A 616 -91.25 -3.56 28.31
C ASN A 616 -92.49 -4.23 27.69
N ASP A 617 -92.95 -3.66 26.58
CA ASP A 617 -94.23 -3.98 25.92
C ASP A 617 -94.09 -4.85 24.66
N ILE A 618 -92.87 -5.30 24.33
CA ILE A 618 -92.56 -6.21 23.23
C ILE A 618 -91.64 -7.34 23.68
N THR A 619 -91.82 -8.53 23.13
CA THR A 619 -90.97 -9.71 23.40
C THR A 619 -90.34 -10.23 22.11
N PHE A 620 -89.02 -10.42 22.11
CA PHE A 620 -88.31 -11.17 21.07
C PHE A 620 -88.14 -12.62 21.53
N SER A 621 -88.64 -13.58 20.75
CA SER A 621 -88.38 -14.99 20.97
C SER A 621 -87.21 -15.44 20.08
N VAL A 622 -86.06 -15.72 20.70
CA VAL A 622 -84.79 -16.03 20.01
C VAL A 622 -84.29 -17.39 20.50
N ASN A 623 -84.32 -18.40 19.63
CA ASN A 623 -83.86 -19.76 19.95
C ASN A 623 -84.39 -20.30 21.31
N GLY A 624 -85.65 -20.02 21.64
CA GLY A 624 -86.30 -20.47 22.88
C GLY A 624 -86.15 -19.54 24.09
N GLU A 625 -85.32 -18.50 24.01
CA GLU A 625 -85.23 -17.44 25.02
C GLU A 625 -86.15 -16.27 24.65
N ASN A 626 -86.92 -15.77 25.63
CA ASN A 626 -87.75 -14.58 25.47
C ASN A 626 -87.03 -13.36 26.07
N ILE A 627 -86.78 -12.36 25.23
CA ILE A 627 -86.13 -11.10 25.62
C ILE A 627 -87.15 -9.97 25.48
N LYS A 628 -87.60 -9.43 26.61
CA LYS A 628 -88.53 -8.29 26.67
C LYS A 628 -87.79 -6.96 26.53
N THR A 629 -88.41 -6.01 25.82
CA THR A 629 -87.88 -4.65 25.62
C THR A 629 -89.01 -3.66 25.32
N SER A 630 -88.68 -2.40 24.99
CA SER A 630 -89.65 -1.31 24.80
C SER A 630 -89.76 -0.90 23.33
N ARG A 631 -90.98 -0.92 22.77
CA ARG A 631 -91.28 -0.47 21.39
C ARG A 631 -90.86 0.97 21.16
N TYR A 632 -91.11 1.84 22.15
CA TYR A 632 -90.79 3.27 22.06
C TYR A 632 -89.29 3.50 21.91
N MET A 633 -88.47 2.79 22.70
CA MET A 633 -87.01 2.88 22.63
C MET A 633 -86.49 2.42 21.27
N LEU A 634 -86.95 1.26 20.79
CA LEU A 634 -86.57 0.74 19.47
C LEU A 634 -86.99 1.67 18.32
N ALA A 635 -88.21 2.22 18.39
CA ALA A 635 -88.70 3.19 17.42
C ALA A 635 -87.92 4.51 17.44
N SER A 636 -87.42 4.93 18.60
CA SER A 636 -86.60 6.13 18.73
C SER A 636 -85.22 5.99 18.07
N SER A 637 -84.69 4.77 18.06
CA SER A 637 -83.33 4.49 17.59
C SER A 637 -83.27 3.91 16.17
N SER A 638 -84.39 3.44 15.61
CA SER A 638 -84.45 2.85 14.27
C SER A 638 -85.72 3.24 13.53
N LYS A 639 -85.53 3.77 12.31
CA LYS A 639 -86.62 4.08 11.37
C LYS A 639 -87.42 2.84 10.97
N PHE A 640 -86.79 1.67 10.95
CA PHE A 640 -87.48 0.40 10.68
C PHE A 640 -88.49 0.09 11.77
N PHE A 641 -88.04 0.09 13.03
CA PHE A 641 -88.92 -0.20 14.17
C PHE A 641 -90.00 0.86 14.33
N HIS A 642 -89.69 2.15 14.08
CA HIS A 642 -90.70 3.21 14.06
C HIS A 642 -91.82 2.91 13.07
N ARG A 643 -91.48 2.60 11.81
CA ARG A 643 -92.44 2.22 10.76
C ARG A 643 -93.21 0.95 11.12
N LYS A 644 -92.53 -0.08 11.61
CA LYS A 644 -93.13 -1.37 11.97
C LYS A 644 -94.18 -1.24 13.08
N PHE A 645 -93.90 -0.46 14.12
CA PHE A 645 -94.82 -0.29 15.25
C PHE A 645 -95.90 0.77 15.02
N THR A 646 -95.74 1.67 14.05
CA THR A 646 -96.84 2.55 13.61
C THR A 646 -97.83 1.83 12.70
N ALA A 647 -97.37 0.86 11.89
CA ALA A 647 -98.22 0.09 10.99
C ALA A 647 -99.12 -0.93 11.73
N ASP A 648 -98.64 -1.51 12.83
CA ASP A 648 -99.40 -2.45 13.65
C ASP A 648 -99.29 -2.09 15.15
N PRO A 649 -100.27 -1.34 15.70
CA PRO A 649 -100.21 -0.86 17.07
C PRO A 649 -100.65 -1.89 18.13
N THR A 650 -101.04 -3.12 17.73
CA THR A 650 -101.55 -4.14 18.64
C THR A 650 -100.53 -4.53 19.73
N SER A 651 -101.00 -4.94 20.90
CA SER A 651 -100.18 -5.27 22.08
C SER A 651 -100.75 -6.50 22.79
N PRO A 652 -99.92 -7.46 23.25
CA PRO A 652 -98.46 -7.53 23.15
C PRO A 652 -97.96 -8.16 21.83
N ILE A 653 -96.88 -7.62 21.26
CA ILE A 653 -96.24 -8.15 20.05
C ILE A 653 -95.12 -9.12 20.45
N THR A 654 -95.13 -10.32 19.87
CA THR A 654 -94.00 -11.26 19.95
C THR A 654 -93.34 -11.36 18.58
N ILE A 655 -92.05 -11.03 18.49
CA ILE A 655 -91.26 -11.18 17.26
C ILE A 655 -90.37 -12.42 17.40
N THR A 656 -90.60 -13.41 16.55
CA THR A 656 -89.73 -14.58 16.45
C THR A 656 -88.51 -14.24 15.59
N VAL A 657 -87.31 -14.45 16.13
CA VAL A 657 -86.04 -14.25 15.41
C VAL A 657 -85.42 -15.62 15.15
N GLY A 658 -85.16 -15.95 13.88
CA GLY A 658 -84.61 -17.24 13.47
C GLY A 658 -83.09 -17.32 13.64
N ASP A 659 -82.59 -18.53 13.93
CA ASP A 659 -81.17 -18.97 13.92
C ASP A 659 -80.11 -17.89 14.25
N ILE A 660 -80.28 -17.27 15.42
CA ILE A 660 -79.40 -16.26 15.99
C ILE A 660 -79.15 -16.60 17.46
N GLN A 661 -77.92 -16.42 17.95
CA GLN A 661 -77.64 -16.64 19.37
C GLN A 661 -78.33 -15.57 20.24
N PRO A 662 -78.98 -15.92 21.37
CA PRO A 662 -79.63 -14.96 22.25
C PRO A 662 -78.71 -13.80 22.68
N ASN A 663 -77.43 -14.08 22.90
CA ASN A 663 -76.43 -13.06 23.23
C ASN A 663 -76.18 -12.04 22.10
N SER A 664 -76.23 -12.48 20.84
CA SER A 664 -76.13 -11.59 19.67
C SER A 664 -77.30 -10.59 19.64
N MET A 665 -78.52 -11.07 19.94
CA MET A 665 -79.70 -10.21 20.06
C MET A 665 -79.59 -9.23 21.23
N ARG A 666 -79.06 -9.67 22.38
CA ARG A 666 -78.82 -8.77 23.53
C ARG A 666 -77.84 -7.66 23.14
N ILE A 667 -76.74 -7.98 22.46
CA ILE A 667 -75.75 -6.99 21.99
C ILE A 667 -76.39 -5.98 21.02
N LEU A 668 -77.24 -6.45 20.09
CA LEU A 668 -78.00 -5.56 19.22
C LEU A 668 -78.90 -4.59 20.02
N LEU A 669 -79.66 -5.11 20.99
CA LEU A 669 -80.55 -4.28 21.80
C LEU A 669 -79.77 -3.24 22.59
N ARG A 670 -78.60 -3.61 23.12
CA ARG A 670 -77.69 -2.66 23.78
C ARG A 670 -77.25 -1.55 22.84
N TYR A 671 -76.87 -1.90 21.61
CA TYR A 671 -76.54 -0.94 20.56
C TYR A 671 -77.73 0.00 20.23
N LEU A 672 -78.95 -0.54 20.11
CA LEU A 672 -80.17 0.25 19.88
C LEU A 672 -80.55 1.14 21.08
N TYR A 673 -80.10 0.80 22.29
CA TYR A 673 -80.22 1.63 23.48
C TYR A 673 -79.07 2.66 23.61
N SER A 674 -78.37 2.93 22.51
CA SER A 674 -77.28 3.91 22.40
C SER A 674 -76.01 3.52 23.16
N GLN A 675 -75.78 2.24 23.42
CA GLN A 675 -74.45 1.77 23.84
C GLN A 675 -73.53 1.66 22.62
N ASP A 676 -72.26 2.04 22.80
CA ASP A 676 -71.23 1.76 21.80
C ASP A 676 -71.13 0.24 21.54
N ILE A 677 -70.93 -0.14 20.28
CA ILE A 677 -70.94 -1.56 19.90
C ILE A 677 -69.73 -2.32 20.45
N ASP A 678 -68.57 -1.67 20.57
CA ASP A 678 -67.38 -2.30 21.13
C ASP A 678 -67.56 -2.53 22.64
N ASP A 679 -68.14 -1.55 23.35
CA ASP A 679 -68.53 -1.72 24.76
C ASP A 679 -69.58 -2.83 24.93
N ALA A 680 -70.56 -2.92 24.03
CA ALA A 680 -71.58 -3.96 24.08
C ALA A 680 -70.98 -5.37 23.86
N ILE A 681 -69.97 -5.50 22.99
CA ILE A 681 -69.26 -6.76 22.71
C ILE A 681 -68.30 -7.13 23.86
N GLN A 682 -67.57 -6.16 24.44
CA GLN A 682 -66.65 -6.41 25.55
C GLN A 682 -67.41 -6.84 26.82
N ASN A 683 -68.58 -6.25 27.06
CA ASN A 683 -69.45 -6.60 28.18
C ASN A 683 -70.30 -7.87 27.94
N LYS A 684 -69.80 -8.85 27.17
CA LYS A 684 -70.40 -10.19 27.00
C LYS A 684 -70.69 -10.88 28.34
N ASN A 685 -69.94 -10.54 29.40
CA ASN A 685 -69.97 -11.23 30.70
C ASN A 685 -70.81 -10.55 31.79
N SER A 686 -71.38 -9.36 31.57
CA SER A 686 -72.14 -8.65 32.62
C SER A 686 -73.54 -9.21 32.91
N ILE A 687 -73.92 -10.33 32.28
CA ILE A 687 -75.16 -11.06 32.57
C ILE A 687 -74.89 -12.36 33.36
N ASN A 688 -73.63 -12.81 33.48
CA ASN A 688 -73.26 -14.00 34.25
C ASN A 688 -72.55 -13.63 35.57
N ILE A 689 -73.23 -12.95 36.49
CA ILE A 689 -72.82 -12.94 37.91
C ILE A 689 -73.27 -14.28 38.52
N ARG A 690 -72.52 -15.33 38.20
CA ARG A 690 -72.36 -16.60 38.94
C ARG A 690 -71.54 -17.53 38.05
N ASN A 691 -70.24 -17.24 37.95
CA ASN A 691 -69.14 -18.21 37.93
C ASN A 691 -67.88 -17.49 37.43
N ASN A 692 -67.06 -17.13 38.41
CA ASN A 692 -65.74 -16.55 38.23
C ASN A 692 -64.82 -17.57 37.54
N ARG A 693 -64.63 -17.45 36.22
CA ARG A 693 -63.41 -17.87 35.52
C ARG A 693 -63.13 -16.91 34.37
N VAL A 694 -62.21 -15.99 34.61
CA VAL A 694 -61.60 -15.17 33.56
C VAL A 694 -60.67 -16.10 32.77
N VAL A 695 -61.08 -16.46 31.55
CA VAL A 695 -60.21 -17.11 30.57
C VAL A 695 -59.88 -16.05 29.51
N HIS A 696 -58.60 -15.72 29.38
CA HIS A 696 -58.10 -14.63 28.54
C HIS A 696 -57.73 -15.04 27.10
N ASP A 697 -58.24 -16.18 26.61
CA ASP A 697 -58.10 -16.56 25.20
C ASP A 697 -59.38 -16.21 24.42
N ILE A 698 -59.43 -15.00 23.86
CA ILE A 698 -60.55 -14.55 23.04
C ILE A 698 -60.50 -15.26 21.67
N ASN A 699 -61.25 -16.35 21.66
CA ASN A 699 -61.65 -17.22 20.59
C ASN A 699 -62.08 -16.47 19.28
N ARG A 700 -61.17 -16.31 18.31
CA ARG A 700 -61.46 -15.65 17.00
C ARG A 700 -62.67 -16.28 16.27
N SER A 701 -62.88 -17.59 16.42
CA SER A 701 -64.04 -18.29 15.84
C SER A 701 -65.36 -17.87 16.51
N SER A 702 -65.36 -17.63 17.82
CA SER A 702 -66.50 -17.09 18.59
C SER A 702 -66.83 -15.65 18.22
N ASN A 703 -65.84 -14.88 17.78
CA ASN A 703 -66.07 -13.52 17.28
C ASN A 703 -66.61 -13.53 15.85
N LEU A 704 -66.14 -14.44 14.99
CA LEU A 704 -66.67 -14.59 13.64
C LEU A 704 -68.16 -14.99 13.66
N SER A 705 -68.57 -15.93 14.54
CA SER A 705 -69.99 -16.29 14.67
C SER A 705 -70.84 -15.12 15.17
N LEU A 706 -70.37 -14.38 16.18
CA LEU A 706 -71.05 -13.18 16.68
C LEU A 706 -71.23 -12.11 15.58
N TYR A 707 -70.17 -11.79 14.83
CA TYR A 707 -70.24 -10.75 13.80
C TYR A 707 -71.17 -11.16 12.66
N LYS A 708 -71.24 -12.46 12.32
CA LYS A 708 -72.23 -12.99 11.38
C LYS A 708 -73.65 -12.78 11.88
N ASP A 709 -73.94 -13.13 13.14
CA ASP A 709 -75.27 -12.93 13.72
C ASP A 709 -75.67 -11.45 13.74
N LEU A 710 -74.75 -10.58 14.16
CA LEU A 710 -74.99 -9.13 14.17
C LEU A 710 -75.17 -8.56 12.76
N LEU A 711 -74.47 -9.08 11.76
CA LEU A 711 -74.67 -8.66 10.36
C LEU A 711 -76.04 -9.09 9.84
N LYS A 712 -76.49 -10.32 10.15
CA LYS A 712 -77.86 -10.80 9.81
C LYS A 712 -78.91 -9.88 10.44
N LEU A 713 -78.80 -9.63 11.74
CA LEU A 713 -79.69 -8.76 12.49
C LEU A 713 -79.69 -7.32 11.94
N ALA A 714 -78.53 -6.79 11.55
CA ALA A 714 -78.42 -5.47 10.98
C ALA A 714 -79.10 -5.37 9.60
N ASP A 715 -79.03 -6.42 8.78
CA ASP A 715 -79.77 -6.47 7.51
C ASP A 715 -81.27 -6.60 7.72
N ASP A 716 -81.71 -7.52 8.59
CA ASP A 716 -83.13 -7.78 8.89
C ASP A 716 -83.87 -6.54 9.43
N TYR A 717 -83.17 -5.69 10.18
CA TYR A 717 -83.73 -4.50 10.81
C TYR A 717 -83.29 -3.17 10.15
N GLU A 718 -82.71 -3.22 8.94
CA GLU A 718 -82.28 -2.05 8.15
C GLU A 718 -81.35 -1.08 8.93
N LEU A 719 -80.36 -1.63 9.64
CA LEU A 719 -79.41 -0.87 10.46
C LEU A 719 -78.08 -0.64 9.72
N ASP A 720 -78.08 0.31 8.78
CA ASP A 720 -76.96 0.55 7.86
C ASP A 720 -75.60 0.73 8.54
N HIS A 721 -75.51 1.57 9.59
CA HIS A 721 -74.23 1.80 10.28
C HIS A 721 -73.70 0.55 10.99
N LEU A 722 -74.57 -0.21 11.67
CA LEU A 722 -74.15 -1.46 12.31
C LEU A 722 -73.72 -2.49 11.26
N LYS A 723 -74.41 -2.51 10.12
CA LYS A 723 -74.07 -3.36 8.98
C LYS A 723 -72.68 -3.04 8.45
N GLU A 724 -72.37 -1.77 8.15
CA GLU A 724 -71.03 -1.32 7.74
C GLU A 724 -69.94 -1.69 8.75
N GLN A 725 -70.24 -1.52 10.04
CA GLN A 725 -69.34 -1.88 11.13
C GLN A 725 -69.04 -3.38 11.23
N MET A 726 -70.04 -4.24 10.96
CA MET A 726 -69.85 -5.68 10.92
C MET A 726 -69.14 -6.12 9.62
N GLU A 727 -69.44 -5.48 8.48
CA GLU A 727 -68.71 -5.69 7.21
C GLU A 727 -67.21 -5.44 7.40
N PHE A 728 -66.84 -4.35 8.07
CA PHE A 728 -65.44 -4.03 8.40
C PHE A 728 -64.77 -5.03 9.36
N ARG A 729 -65.48 -5.47 10.42
CA ARG A 729 -64.91 -6.42 11.39
C ARG A 729 -64.76 -7.82 10.79
N ILE A 730 -65.70 -8.25 9.95
CA ILE A 730 -65.64 -9.55 9.26
C ILE A 730 -64.52 -9.53 8.21
N SER A 731 -64.28 -8.41 7.51
CA SER A 731 -63.23 -8.37 6.49
C SER A 731 -61.83 -8.65 7.05
N ARG A 732 -61.57 -8.23 8.29
CA ARG A 732 -60.32 -8.53 9.03
C ARG A 732 -60.18 -9.99 9.44
N LEU A 733 -61.24 -10.79 9.35
CA LEU A 733 -61.27 -12.22 9.66
C LEU A 733 -61.37 -13.10 8.41
N ILE A 734 -61.30 -12.50 7.21
CA ILE A 734 -61.29 -13.23 5.96
C ILE A 734 -59.93 -13.92 5.78
N LYS A 735 -60.01 -15.19 5.41
CA LYS A 735 -58.90 -16.06 5.06
C LYS A 735 -59.24 -16.78 3.77
N MET A 736 -58.24 -17.35 3.10
CA MET A 736 -58.47 -18.15 1.88
C MET A 736 -59.49 -19.28 2.10
N SER A 737 -59.44 -19.95 3.26
CA SER A 737 -60.35 -21.03 3.61
C SER A 737 -61.81 -20.61 3.75
N ASN A 738 -62.08 -19.36 4.16
CA ASN A 738 -63.45 -18.87 4.39
C ASN A 738 -63.93 -17.82 3.38
N ALA A 739 -63.06 -17.26 2.53
CA ALA A 739 -63.38 -16.13 1.64
C ALA A 739 -64.59 -16.40 0.74
N THR A 740 -64.66 -17.59 0.13
CA THR A 740 -65.78 -17.99 -0.74
C THR A 740 -67.09 -18.08 0.04
N THR A 741 -67.06 -18.71 1.22
CA THR A 741 -68.26 -18.80 2.07
C THR A 741 -68.69 -17.43 2.60
N MET A 742 -67.75 -16.52 2.86
CA MET A 742 -68.04 -15.17 3.33
C MET A 742 -68.58 -14.28 2.21
N LYS A 743 -68.12 -14.48 0.98
CA LYS A 743 -68.71 -13.86 -0.20
C LYS A 743 -70.18 -14.25 -0.36
N THR A 744 -70.48 -15.55 -0.34
CA THR A 744 -71.87 -16.03 -0.47
C THR A 744 -72.75 -15.53 0.67
N PHE A 745 -72.19 -15.46 1.89
CA PHE A 745 -72.87 -14.90 3.05
C PHE A 745 -73.18 -13.40 2.89
N ALA A 746 -72.22 -12.62 2.41
CA ALA A 746 -72.40 -11.19 2.14
C ALA A 746 -73.42 -10.93 1.01
N GLU A 747 -73.46 -11.80 -0.01
CA GLU A 747 -74.45 -11.72 -1.10
C GLU A 747 -75.87 -11.92 -0.58
N THR A 748 -76.10 -12.91 0.28
CA THR A 748 -77.43 -13.17 0.89
C THR A 748 -77.92 -11.98 1.72
N LEU A 749 -77.03 -11.33 2.47
CA LEU A 749 -77.35 -10.21 3.37
C LEU A 749 -77.21 -8.82 2.73
N ARG A 750 -77.13 -8.73 1.40
CA ARG A 750 -76.96 -7.46 0.66
C ARG A 750 -75.82 -6.58 1.21
N ALA A 751 -74.76 -7.19 1.74
CA ALA A 751 -73.60 -6.53 2.36
C ALA A 751 -72.58 -6.19 1.26
N LYS A 752 -72.76 -5.02 0.63
CA LYS A 752 -72.07 -4.65 -0.61
C LYS A 752 -70.56 -4.51 -0.45
N GLN A 753 -70.10 -3.92 0.66
CA GLN A 753 -68.68 -3.64 0.87
C GLN A 753 -67.92 -4.92 1.22
N LEU A 754 -68.48 -5.78 2.06
CA LEU A 754 -67.91 -7.08 2.41
C LEU A 754 -67.86 -8.00 1.19
N LYS A 755 -68.91 -8.01 0.35
CA LYS A 755 -68.90 -8.75 -0.92
C LYS A 755 -67.75 -8.28 -1.81
N GLN A 756 -67.64 -6.98 -2.04
CA GLN A 756 -66.58 -6.39 -2.87
C GLN A 756 -65.19 -6.71 -2.30
N TYR A 757 -65.02 -6.61 -0.98
CA TYR A 757 -63.78 -7.00 -0.31
C TYR A 757 -63.44 -8.47 -0.59
N CYS A 758 -64.39 -9.41 -0.42
CA CYS A 758 -64.17 -10.82 -0.73
C CYS A 758 -63.83 -11.05 -2.21
N ASP A 759 -64.50 -10.35 -3.14
CA ASP A 759 -64.23 -10.44 -4.58
C ASP A 759 -62.80 -10.00 -4.92
N HIS A 760 -62.35 -8.88 -4.36
CA HIS A 760 -60.97 -8.42 -4.51
C HIS A 760 -59.99 -9.39 -3.86
N TYR A 761 -60.28 -9.87 -2.64
CA TYR A 761 -59.42 -10.82 -1.92
C TYR A 761 -59.22 -12.10 -2.74
N ILE A 762 -60.29 -12.69 -3.29
CA ILE A 762 -60.22 -13.90 -4.10
C ILE A 762 -59.47 -13.64 -5.42
N ARG A 763 -59.73 -12.50 -6.07
CA ARG A 763 -59.08 -12.15 -7.35
C ARG A 763 -57.56 -11.97 -7.17
N ASP A 764 -57.16 -11.19 -6.17
CA ASP A 764 -55.76 -10.82 -5.94
C ASP A 764 -54.92 -12.02 -5.46
N ASN A 765 -55.57 -13.05 -4.91
CA ASN A 765 -54.95 -14.28 -4.41
C ASN A 765 -55.30 -15.54 -5.24
N SER A 766 -55.84 -15.40 -6.45
CA SER A 766 -56.35 -16.49 -7.30
C SER A 766 -55.29 -17.49 -7.82
N GLY A 767 -54.00 -17.22 -7.59
CA GLY A 767 -52.87 -18.07 -7.97
C GLY A 767 -52.11 -18.70 -6.80
N LEU A 768 -52.68 -18.65 -5.60
CA LEU A 768 -52.20 -19.28 -4.36
C LEU A 768 -53.00 -20.54 -4.06
#